data_AF-A0A2U9B7X2-F1
#
_entry.id   AF-A0A2U9B7X2-F1
#
_cell.length_a   1.000
_cell.length_b   1.000
_cell.length_c   1.000
_cell.angle_alpha   90.00
_cell.angle_beta   90.00
_cell.angle_gamma   90.00
#
_symmetry.space_group_name_H-M   'P 1'
#
loop_
_entity.id
_entity.type
_entity.pdbx_description
1 polymer ?
#
loop_
_entity_poly.entity_id
_entity_poly.type
_entity_poly.pdbx_seq_one_letter_code
_entity_poly.pdbx_strand_id
1 'polypeptide(L)'
;MATRVLQRVGSGLRQTRNGLQAHGPVTVVARSIAGSREDSWFKSLFVRKVDPRKDAHSHVLAKKEDSNLYKIQFHNVKPECLDDYNELCEDVLPSIHANPDYPCELVGTWNTWYGEQDQAVHLWRYRGGYPALTEVMNKLRQNKDFMDYRSERGKMLLSRRNQLLLEFSFWNEPVPRSGPNIYELRSYQLRPGTMIEWGNYWARAIDIRQQNHEAVGGFFSQIGSLYTVHHLWAYKDLQSREDTRNAAWQREGWDEVVYYTATGPEKYEAPDRRNSFLPLPRWPRCIAMSAVKALNPKAEVARAQAALAVNISAARGLQDVLKSNLGPKGTMKMLVSGAGDIKLTKDGNVLLHEMQIQHPTASLIAKVATAQDDITGDGTTSNVLIIGELLKQADLYVSEGLHPRIVAEGFEAAKEKALAFLEEVKVTREMDRETLINVARTSLRTKVHAELADLLTEAVVDAVLAIAKPNEPIDLYMVEIMEMKHKTDCDTQLIRGLVLDHGARHPDMKKRVEDAYVLTCNVSLEYEKTEVNSGFFYKSAGEREKLVAAERKFIEDRVQKIIALKNSVCPNEEKGFVVINQKGIDPFSLDALAKEGIVALRRAKRRNMERLSLACGGIAMNSVDDLTPECLGYAGLVYEHTLGEEKFTFVEKCGNPRSVTLLVKGPNKHTLVQIKDAVRDGLRAVKNAIEDGSVVSGGGAIEVALADALVKHKPNVKGRAQLGVQAFADALLIIPKVLAQNSGYDPQETLLKLQTEYKESGQLVGVDLSTGEPMVAGEAGVWDNYSVKKQLLHSCTVIASNILLVDEIMRAGMSSLKGIVVYLTVDSTCPRSWHSEAPQSDAPPACKHHGNHQYPSETIVLLVVDLLHGFC
;
A
#
# COMPACT_ATOMS: atom_id res chain seq x y z
N MET A 1 22.07 66.46 -24.77
CA MET A 1 22.00 67.92 -24.95
C MET A 1 21.12 68.49 -23.85
N ALA A 2 21.70 69.38 -23.02
CA ALA A 2 21.14 70.65 -22.50
C ALA A 2 19.64 70.74 -22.14
N THR A 3 19.16 71.36 -21.05
CA THR A 3 19.63 71.92 -19.76
C THR A 3 18.38 72.51 -19.07
N ARG A 4 18.41 72.69 -17.73
CA ARG A 4 17.74 73.78 -16.96
C ARG A 4 16.18 73.71 -16.81
N VAL A 5 15.48 74.17 -15.76
CA VAL A 5 15.79 74.87 -14.49
C VAL A 5 14.50 75.02 -13.62
N LEU A 6 14.67 74.84 -12.30
CA LEU A 6 14.13 75.57 -11.12
C LEU A 6 12.63 75.77 -10.77
N GLN A 7 12.45 75.76 -9.43
CA GLN A 7 11.53 76.54 -8.53
C GLN A 7 10.14 75.96 -8.25
N ARG A 8 9.54 76.06 -7.05
CA ARG A 8 9.94 76.37 -5.64
C ARG A 8 8.68 76.22 -4.75
N VAL A 9 8.87 75.85 -3.47
CA VAL A 9 8.23 76.36 -2.23
C VAL A 9 6.82 75.90 -1.78
N GLY A 10 6.81 75.39 -0.54
CA GLY A 10 5.90 75.78 0.55
C GLY A 10 5.17 74.60 1.19
N SER A 11 5.16 74.36 2.50
CA SER A 11 5.71 75.04 3.67
C SER A 11 5.51 74.14 4.90
N GLY A 12 6.37 74.27 5.90
CA GLY A 12 6.07 73.90 7.28
C GLY A 12 6.51 75.05 8.18
N LEU A 13 5.65 75.49 9.10
CA LEU A 13 5.95 76.53 10.10
C LEU A 13 6.09 75.91 11.51
N ARG A 14 7.35 75.98 11.97
CA ARG A 14 7.93 76.21 13.31
C ARG A 14 7.00 76.34 14.55
N GLN A 15 7.30 75.58 15.61
CA GLN A 15 8.04 75.92 16.87
C GLN A 15 7.17 76.59 17.96
N THR A 16 7.18 76.14 19.23
CA THR A 16 8.24 76.37 20.24
C THR A 16 7.96 75.50 21.50
N ARG A 17 8.93 74.75 22.06
CA ARG A 17 9.90 75.07 23.17
C ARG A 17 9.21 75.19 24.55
N ASN A 18 9.55 74.51 25.66
CA ASN A 18 10.82 74.14 26.34
C ASN A 18 10.56 72.86 27.21
N GLY A 19 11.49 71.90 27.37
CA GLY A 19 12.61 71.83 28.35
C GLY A 19 12.28 70.76 29.42
N LEU A 20 13.12 69.85 29.94
CA LEU A 20 14.57 69.65 30.13
C LEU A 20 14.79 68.12 30.40
N GLN A 21 15.65 67.40 29.67
CA GLN A 21 17.10 67.09 29.88
C GLN A 21 17.46 66.01 30.92
N ALA A 22 18.20 64.97 30.48
CA ALA A 22 19.46 64.44 31.08
C ALA A 22 19.92 63.11 30.42
N HIS A 23 20.97 63.14 29.57
CA HIS A 23 22.28 62.41 29.66
C HIS A 23 22.26 60.98 29.05
N GLY A 24 23.18 60.51 28.20
CA GLY A 24 24.55 60.85 27.75
C GLY A 24 24.97 59.89 26.60
N PRO A 25 26.25 59.81 26.16
CA PRO A 25 26.69 60.27 24.84
C PRO A 25 27.05 59.22 23.76
N VAL A 26 27.18 59.74 22.53
CA VAL A 26 27.61 59.12 21.27
C VAL A 26 29.14 59.26 21.10
N THR A 27 29.80 58.32 20.41
CA THR A 27 30.97 58.66 19.58
C THR A 27 31.07 57.76 18.34
N VAL A 28 31.43 58.40 17.22
CA VAL A 28 31.50 57.94 15.83
C VAL A 28 32.94 57.60 15.44
N VAL A 29 33.17 56.60 14.58
CA VAL A 29 34.32 56.60 13.63
C VAL A 29 33.89 55.95 12.30
N ALA A 30 34.31 56.57 11.19
CA ALA A 30 34.13 56.12 9.81
C ALA A 30 35.45 55.63 9.19
N ARG A 31 35.40 54.69 8.22
CA ARG A 31 36.26 54.62 7.00
C ARG A 31 35.95 53.43 6.07
N SER A 32 35.38 53.75 4.90
CA SER A 32 35.80 53.50 3.51
C SER A 32 36.63 52.25 3.05
N ILE A 33 36.24 51.73 1.87
CA ILE A 33 37.04 51.28 0.67
C ILE A 33 36.99 49.79 0.25
N ALA A 34 36.69 49.64 -1.06
CA ALA A 34 37.03 48.61 -2.06
C ALA A 34 36.35 47.24 -2.03
N GLY A 35 35.96 46.81 -3.22
CA GLY A 35 35.24 45.58 -3.47
C GLY A 35 36.14 44.38 -3.76
N SER A 36 35.49 43.23 -3.91
CA SER A 36 35.90 42.19 -4.85
C SER A 36 34.67 41.38 -5.25
N ARG A 37 34.62 41.07 -6.52
CA ARG A 37 33.56 40.42 -7.28
C ARG A 37 34.10 39.04 -7.60
N GLU A 38 33.97 38.10 -6.69
CA GLU A 38 34.20 36.65 -6.89
C GLU A 38 33.92 35.92 -5.58
N ASP A 39 32.79 35.23 -5.50
CA ASP A 39 32.56 34.03 -4.68
C ASP A 39 31.09 33.63 -4.77
N SER A 40 30.65 33.24 -5.98
CA SER A 40 29.27 32.79 -6.25
C SER A 40 29.19 31.54 -7.12
N TRP A 41 30.10 30.58 -6.92
CA TRP A 41 30.03 29.28 -7.63
C TRP A 41 29.84 28.07 -6.68
N PHE A 42 30.36 28.06 -5.45
CA PHE A 42 30.34 26.81 -4.64
C PHE A 42 29.27 26.69 -3.53
N LYS A 43 28.29 27.61 -3.44
CA LYS A 43 27.23 27.54 -2.39
C LYS A 43 25.87 26.96 -2.84
N SER A 44 25.75 26.49 -4.08
CA SER A 44 24.48 25.98 -4.64
C SER A 44 24.21 24.48 -4.41
N LEU A 45 25.13 23.72 -3.81
CA LEU A 45 25.06 22.24 -3.80
C LEU A 45 24.45 21.58 -2.55
N PHE A 46 23.73 22.31 -1.69
CA PHE A 46 23.03 21.67 -0.56
C PHE A 46 21.62 22.22 -0.35
N VAL A 47 20.62 21.35 -0.57
CA VAL A 47 19.22 21.54 -0.16
C VAL A 47 19.17 21.75 1.35
N ARG A 48 18.91 22.99 1.78
CA ARG A 48 18.56 23.26 3.19
C ARG A 48 17.14 22.76 3.44
N LYS A 49 17.00 21.75 4.31
CA LYS A 49 15.72 21.47 4.99
C LYS A 49 15.27 22.76 5.69
N VAL A 50 14.07 23.23 5.35
CA VAL A 50 13.45 24.44 5.92
C VAL A 50 12.76 24.06 7.23
N ASP A 51 13.17 24.66 8.34
CA ASP A 51 12.46 24.53 9.61
C ASP A 51 11.06 25.19 9.52
N PRO A 52 10.03 24.61 10.16
CA PRO A 52 8.67 25.13 10.10
C PRO A 52 8.55 26.51 10.75
N ARG A 53 8.32 27.54 9.93
CA ARG A 53 8.06 28.92 10.37
C ARG A 53 6.58 29.09 10.76
N LYS A 54 6.32 29.98 11.73
CA LYS A 54 5.02 30.16 12.42
C LYS A 54 4.03 31.13 11.74
N ASP A 55 4.25 31.52 10.49
CA ASP A 55 3.34 32.44 9.77
C ASP A 55 2.36 31.66 8.88
N ALA A 56 1.13 32.16 8.75
CA ALA A 56 0.12 31.54 7.89
C ALA A 56 0.57 31.52 6.42
N HIS A 57 0.49 30.35 5.76
CA HIS A 57 1.00 30.12 4.41
C HIS A 57 0.48 31.12 3.34
N SER A 58 -0.70 31.71 3.53
CA SER A 58 -1.31 32.70 2.63
C SER A 58 -0.61 34.07 2.65
N HIS A 59 -0.01 34.48 3.77
CA HIS A 59 0.62 35.80 3.92
C HIS A 59 1.99 35.93 3.23
N VAL A 60 2.61 34.81 2.85
CA VAL A 60 3.94 34.77 2.22
C VAL A 60 3.86 34.89 0.70
N LEU A 61 2.75 34.45 0.10
CA LEU A 61 2.55 34.36 -1.35
C LEU A 61 1.62 35.45 -1.91
N ALA A 62 0.76 36.03 -1.08
CA ALA A 62 -0.17 37.08 -1.49
C ALA A 62 0.51 38.46 -1.57
N LYS A 63 0.06 39.30 -2.52
CA LYS A 63 0.45 40.72 -2.61
C LYS A 63 0.02 41.44 -1.32
N LYS A 64 0.97 42.00 -0.56
CA LYS A 64 0.72 42.57 0.78
C LYS A 64 0.07 43.96 0.76
N GLU A 65 0.14 44.67 -0.36
CA GLU A 65 -0.16 46.11 -0.40
C GLU A 65 -1.62 46.40 -0.77
N ASP A 66 -2.35 45.44 -1.36
CA ASP A 66 -3.75 45.61 -1.74
C ASP A 66 -4.60 44.51 -1.10
N SER A 67 -5.58 44.90 -0.27
CA SER A 67 -6.55 43.98 0.36
C SER A 67 -7.62 43.47 -0.63
N ASN A 68 -7.19 43.04 -1.82
CA ASN A 68 -8.06 42.56 -2.88
C ASN A 68 -8.41 41.09 -2.64
N LEU A 69 -9.71 40.81 -2.46
CA LEU A 69 -10.24 39.46 -2.41
C LEU A 69 -10.96 39.17 -3.72
N TYR A 70 -10.64 38.05 -4.37
CA TYR A 70 -11.28 37.64 -5.60
C TYR A 70 -12.30 36.53 -5.34
N LYS A 71 -13.35 36.49 -6.15
CA LYS A 71 -14.34 35.41 -6.14
C LYS A 71 -14.57 34.93 -7.56
N ILE A 72 -14.26 33.67 -7.83
CA ILE A 72 -14.60 33.01 -9.09
C ILE A 72 -15.88 32.20 -8.90
N GLN A 73 -16.80 32.30 -9.85
CA GLN A 73 -18.05 31.57 -9.87
C GLN A 73 -18.14 30.76 -11.16
N PHE A 74 -18.44 29.47 -11.03
CA PHE A 74 -18.74 28.58 -12.14
C PHE A 74 -20.22 28.26 -12.09
N HIS A 75 -20.94 28.54 -13.17
CA HIS A 75 -22.37 28.31 -13.32
C HIS A 75 -22.58 27.36 -14.49
N ASN A 76 -23.06 26.15 -14.22
CA ASN A 76 -23.44 25.21 -15.27
C ASN A 76 -24.90 25.48 -15.59
N VAL A 77 -25.13 26.02 -16.77
CA VAL A 77 -26.44 26.41 -17.28
C VAL A 77 -27.07 25.21 -17.99
N LYS A 78 -28.40 25.15 -18.04
CA LYS A 78 -29.10 24.21 -18.91
C LYS A 78 -28.80 24.56 -20.36
N PRO A 79 -28.45 23.61 -21.24
CA PRO A 79 -28.10 23.89 -22.63
C PRO A 79 -29.16 24.72 -23.37
N GLU A 80 -30.44 24.47 -23.10
CA GLU A 80 -31.57 25.19 -23.72
C GLU A 80 -31.79 26.62 -23.23
N CYS A 81 -31.11 27.06 -22.15
CA CYS A 81 -31.31 28.37 -21.52
C CYS A 81 -30.03 29.23 -21.51
N LEU A 82 -28.99 28.87 -22.28
CA LEU A 82 -27.71 29.58 -22.24
C LEU A 82 -27.82 31.03 -22.75
N ASP A 83 -28.57 31.25 -23.83
CA ASP A 83 -28.78 32.58 -24.41
C ASP A 83 -29.60 33.48 -23.46
N ASP A 84 -30.74 32.98 -22.97
CA ASP A 84 -31.58 33.67 -21.97
C ASP A 84 -30.79 34.01 -20.68
N TYR A 85 -29.88 33.12 -20.26
CA TYR A 85 -29.00 33.34 -19.13
C TYR A 85 -28.00 34.48 -19.39
N ASN A 86 -27.45 34.56 -20.60
CA ASN A 86 -26.49 35.60 -20.98
C ASN A 86 -27.18 36.97 -21.03
N GLU A 87 -28.37 37.08 -21.62
CA GLU A 87 -29.18 38.31 -21.63
C GLU A 87 -29.49 38.78 -20.21
N LEU A 88 -29.94 37.87 -19.33
CA LEU A 88 -30.23 38.19 -17.93
C LEU A 88 -28.99 38.67 -17.16
N CYS A 89 -27.82 38.13 -17.49
CA CYS A 89 -26.55 38.56 -16.90
C CYS A 89 -26.09 39.93 -17.42
N GLU A 90 -26.31 40.22 -18.70
CA GLU A 90 -26.00 41.50 -19.34
C GLU A 90 -26.81 42.65 -18.75
N ASP A 91 -28.10 42.43 -18.48
CA ASP A 91 -28.97 43.48 -17.93
C ASP A 91 -28.59 43.86 -16.50
N VAL A 92 -28.28 42.86 -15.65
CA VAL A 92 -28.23 43.06 -14.20
C VAL A 92 -26.81 43.26 -13.68
N LEU A 93 -25.81 42.53 -14.19
CA LEU A 93 -24.45 42.58 -13.62
C LEU A 93 -23.75 43.93 -13.80
N PRO A 94 -23.87 44.65 -14.94
CA PRO A 94 -23.31 45.98 -15.10
C PRO A 94 -23.93 47.01 -14.15
N SER A 95 -25.23 46.91 -13.86
CA SER A 95 -25.91 47.81 -12.92
C SER A 95 -25.34 47.71 -11.49
N ILE A 96 -24.90 46.52 -11.10
CA ILE A 96 -24.27 46.26 -9.79
C ILE A 96 -22.83 46.76 -9.78
N HIS A 97 -22.11 46.60 -10.90
CA HIS A 97 -20.74 47.09 -11.04
C HIS A 97 -20.66 48.62 -11.05
N ALA A 98 -21.59 49.30 -11.72
CA ALA A 98 -21.59 50.76 -11.86
C ALA A 98 -21.98 51.49 -10.57
N ASN A 99 -22.59 50.81 -9.60
CA ASN A 99 -23.06 51.44 -8.38
C ASN A 99 -21.93 51.54 -7.32
N PRO A 100 -21.48 52.77 -6.96
CA PRO A 100 -20.39 52.97 -5.99
C PRO A 100 -20.72 52.52 -4.56
N ASP A 101 -21.99 52.25 -4.24
CA ASP A 101 -22.42 51.74 -2.93
C ASP A 101 -21.95 50.30 -2.66
N TYR A 102 -21.57 49.56 -3.71
CA TYR A 102 -21.01 48.22 -3.60
C TYR A 102 -19.50 48.27 -3.83
N PRO A 103 -18.66 47.98 -2.82
CA PRO A 103 -17.20 47.87 -3.00
C PRO A 103 -16.82 46.55 -3.73
N CYS A 104 -17.44 46.29 -4.87
CA CYS A 104 -17.17 45.15 -5.74
C CYS A 104 -17.03 45.57 -7.20
N GLU A 105 -16.20 44.84 -7.92
CA GLU A 105 -15.87 45.09 -9.32
C GLU A 105 -15.96 43.78 -10.10
N LEU A 106 -16.69 43.79 -11.22
CA LEU A 106 -16.79 42.65 -12.10
C LEU A 106 -15.58 42.68 -13.05
N VAL A 107 -14.63 41.76 -12.85
CA VAL A 107 -13.39 41.69 -13.65
C VAL A 107 -13.66 41.08 -15.02
N GLY A 108 -14.60 40.14 -15.10
CA GLY A 108 -15.05 39.57 -16.36
C GLY A 108 -16.09 38.47 -16.21
N THR A 109 -16.82 38.25 -17.29
CA THR A 109 -17.78 37.17 -17.50
C THR A 109 -17.42 36.47 -18.81
N TRP A 110 -17.37 35.14 -18.79
CA TRP A 110 -16.99 34.34 -19.95
C TRP A 110 -17.86 33.10 -20.12
N ASN A 111 -18.03 32.67 -21.36
CA ASN A 111 -18.62 31.38 -21.70
C ASN A 111 -17.53 30.36 -22.04
N THR A 112 -17.76 29.12 -21.65
CA THR A 112 -16.84 28.02 -21.92
C THR A 112 -17.14 27.38 -23.28
N TRP A 113 -16.19 27.47 -24.21
CA TRP A 113 -16.29 26.81 -25.52
C TRP A 113 -15.65 25.41 -25.51
N TYR A 114 -14.49 25.29 -24.86
CA TYR A 114 -13.75 24.03 -24.77
C TYR A 114 -13.52 23.67 -23.30
N GLY A 115 -14.06 22.53 -22.87
CA GLY A 115 -14.12 22.10 -21.46
C GLY A 115 -15.52 21.61 -21.10
N GLU A 116 -16.01 21.97 -19.90
CA GLU A 116 -17.42 21.81 -19.56
C GLU A 116 -18.26 22.81 -20.37
N GLN A 117 -18.86 22.35 -21.47
CA GLN A 117 -19.77 23.19 -22.28
C GLN A 117 -21.00 23.63 -21.47
N ASP A 118 -21.64 24.71 -21.91
CA ASP A 118 -22.78 25.34 -21.21
C ASP A 118 -22.43 25.87 -19.80
N GLN A 119 -21.14 26.19 -19.58
CA GLN A 119 -20.65 26.76 -18.33
C GLN A 119 -20.25 28.24 -18.50
N ALA A 120 -20.88 29.11 -17.69
CA ALA A 120 -20.49 30.50 -17.54
C ALA A 120 -19.56 30.69 -16.34
N VAL A 121 -18.51 31.49 -16.51
CA VAL A 121 -17.51 31.81 -15.48
C VAL A 121 -17.53 33.31 -15.19
N HIS A 122 -17.67 33.69 -13.92
CA HIS A 122 -17.62 35.09 -13.48
C HIS A 122 -16.50 35.31 -12.48
N LEU A 123 -15.71 36.38 -12.66
CA LEU A 123 -14.66 36.78 -11.73
C LEU A 123 -14.97 38.15 -11.12
N TRP A 124 -15.11 38.18 -9.80
CA TRP A 124 -15.39 39.39 -9.02
C TRP A 124 -14.18 39.78 -8.18
N ARG A 125 -13.93 41.08 -8.05
CA ARG A 125 -12.92 41.69 -7.17
C ARG A 125 -13.61 42.49 -6.08
N TYR A 126 -13.19 42.31 -4.83
CA TYR A 126 -13.68 43.07 -3.67
C TYR A 126 -12.51 43.83 -3.03
N ARG A 127 -12.58 45.17 -3.06
CA ARG A 127 -11.55 46.05 -2.47
C ARG A 127 -11.86 46.24 -0.98
N GLY A 128 -10.96 45.83 -0.09
CA GLY A 128 -11.20 45.84 1.36
C GLY A 128 -11.42 44.45 1.98
N GLY A 129 -11.11 43.38 1.25
CA GLY A 129 -11.03 42.01 1.76
C GLY A 129 -12.37 41.39 2.18
N TYR A 130 -12.32 40.53 3.20
CA TYR A 130 -13.50 39.84 3.74
C TYR A 130 -14.60 40.78 4.29
N PRO A 131 -14.29 41.92 4.95
CA PRO A 131 -15.30 42.90 5.36
C PRO A 131 -16.12 43.45 4.18
N ALA A 132 -15.45 43.85 3.10
CA ALA A 132 -16.11 44.38 1.90
C ALA A 132 -17.04 43.34 1.25
N LEU A 133 -16.59 42.07 1.15
CA LEU A 133 -17.45 40.97 0.68
C LEU A 133 -18.70 40.80 1.54
N THR A 134 -18.56 40.89 2.86
CA THR A 134 -19.67 40.73 3.81
C THR A 134 -20.68 41.87 3.68
N GLU A 135 -20.18 43.10 3.54
CA GLU A 135 -21.00 44.30 3.31
C GLU A 135 -21.80 44.19 2.01
N VAL A 136 -21.14 43.85 0.89
CA VAL A 136 -21.78 43.66 -0.41
C VAL A 136 -22.84 42.56 -0.34
N MET A 137 -22.54 41.42 0.28
CA MET A 137 -23.49 40.30 0.41
C MET A 137 -24.70 40.63 1.31
N ASN A 138 -24.57 41.56 2.24
CA ASN A 138 -25.69 42.03 3.08
C ASN A 138 -26.55 43.05 2.33
N LYS A 139 -25.93 44.01 1.62
CA LYS A 139 -26.63 44.98 0.78
C LYS A 139 -27.37 44.31 -0.39
N LEU A 140 -26.72 43.37 -1.09
CA LEU A 140 -27.34 42.61 -2.19
C LEU A 140 -28.51 41.74 -1.73
N ARG A 141 -28.56 41.32 -0.46
CA ARG A 141 -29.71 40.59 0.10
C ARG A 141 -30.94 41.48 0.31
N GLN A 142 -30.75 42.79 0.43
CA GLN A 142 -31.82 43.78 0.59
C GLN A 142 -32.28 44.37 -0.74
N ASN A 143 -31.46 44.24 -1.80
CA ASN A 143 -31.79 44.69 -3.14
C ASN A 143 -32.80 43.74 -3.79
N LYS A 144 -33.99 44.26 -4.10
CA LYS A 144 -35.09 43.50 -4.71
C LYS A 144 -34.74 43.02 -6.11
N ASP A 145 -34.14 43.88 -6.94
CA ASP A 145 -33.79 43.57 -8.33
C ASP A 145 -32.75 42.44 -8.41
N PHE A 146 -31.79 42.43 -7.48
CA PHE A 146 -30.82 41.32 -7.38
C PHE A 146 -31.45 40.01 -6.89
N MET A 147 -32.44 40.08 -6.01
CA MET A 147 -33.15 38.90 -5.52
C MET A 147 -34.04 38.28 -6.60
N ASP A 148 -34.68 39.11 -7.43
CA ASP A 148 -35.46 38.68 -8.58
C ASP A 148 -34.53 38.06 -9.65
N TYR A 149 -33.41 38.72 -9.98
CA TYR A 149 -32.34 38.15 -10.81
C TYR A 149 -31.85 36.79 -10.30
N ARG A 150 -31.60 36.68 -8.98
CA ARG A 150 -31.14 35.44 -8.36
C ARG A 150 -32.18 34.32 -8.47
N SER A 151 -33.46 34.64 -8.41
CA SER A 151 -34.58 33.71 -8.55
C SER A 151 -34.67 33.20 -9.99
N GLU A 152 -34.71 34.10 -10.97
CA GLU A 152 -34.79 33.74 -12.39
C GLU A 152 -33.57 32.95 -12.86
N ARG A 153 -32.37 33.42 -12.52
CA ARG A 153 -31.13 32.68 -12.79
C ARG A 153 -31.15 31.27 -12.19
N GLY A 154 -31.75 31.11 -11.00
CA GLY A 154 -31.86 29.82 -10.33
C GLY A 154 -32.62 28.75 -11.13
N LYS A 155 -33.57 29.15 -11.97
CA LYS A 155 -34.36 28.23 -12.81
C LYS A 155 -33.56 27.68 -14.00
N MET A 156 -32.57 28.45 -14.46
CA MET A 156 -31.75 28.16 -15.64
C MET A 156 -30.48 27.34 -15.32
N LEU A 157 -30.10 27.21 -14.04
CA LEU A 157 -28.86 26.52 -13.63
C LEU A 157 -29.07 25.04 -13.27
N LEU A 158 -28.14 24.19 -13.71
CA LEU A 158 -27.97 22.80 -13.25
C LEU A 158 -27.15 22.74 -11.96
N SER A 159 -26.04 23.47 -11.91
CA SER A 159 -25.18 23.52 -10.72
C SER A 159 -24.39 24.82 -10.63
N ARG A 160 -23.89 25.14 -9.43
CA ARG A 160 -23.06 26.34 -9.19
C ARG A 160 -21.95 26.07 -8.19
N ARG A 161 -20.78 26.65 -8.42
CA ARG A 161 -19.61 26.56 -7.54
C ARG A 161 -18.98 27.94 -7.37
N ASN A 162 -18.71 28.31 -6.12
CA ASN A 162 -18.01 29.56 -5.79
C ASN A 162 -16.69 29.23 -5.10
N GLN A 163 -15.65 30.00 -5.40
CA GLN A 163 -14.39 29.96 -4.66
C GLN A 163 -13.91 31.38 -4.37
N LEU A 164 -13.34 31.60 -3.19
CA LEU A 164 -12.66 32.83 -2.83
C LEU A 164 -11.17 32.63 -2.98
N LEU A 165 -10.54 33.56 -3.68
CA LEU A 165 -9.17 33.47 -4.13
C LEU A 165 -8.36 34.69 -3.68
N LEU A 166 -7.06 34.50 -3.52
CA LEU A 166 -6.06 35.56 -3.42
C LEU A 166 -5.16 35.54 -4.65
N GLU A 167 -4.63 36.70 -5.01
CA GLU A 167 -3.69 36.87 -6.12
C GLU A 167 -2.25 36.56 -5.68
N PHE A 168 -1.46 35.96 -6.57
CA PHE A 168 -0.02 35.83 -6.35
C PHE A 168 0.70 37.17 -6.46
N SER A 169 1.65 37.44 -5.56
CA SER A 169 2.39 38.71 -5.53
C SER A 169 3.24 39.00 -6.78
N PHE A 170 3.58 37.97 -7.55
CA PHE A 170 4.43 38.06 -8.76
C PHE A 170 3.62 38.11 -10.06
N TRP A 171 2.28 38.14 -9.99
CA TRP A 171 1.41 38.29 -11.16
C TRP A 171 1.01 39.75 -11.37
N ASN A 172 0.65 40.09 -12.61
CA ASN A 172 0.06 41.39 -12.92
C ASN A 172 -1.40 41.43 -12.46
N GLU A 173 -1.84 42.60 -12.00
CA GLU A 173 -3.23 42.81 -11.61
C GLU A 173 -4.15 42.61 -12.82
N PRO A 174 -5.24 41.82 -12.69
CA PRO A 174 -6.14 41.56 -13.80
C PRO A 174 -6.91 42.82 -14.18
N VAL A 175 -6.65 43.32 -15.40
CA VAL A 175 -7.36 44.45 -16.02
C VAL A 175 -8.08 43.95 -17.27
N PRO A 176 -9.33 44.40 -17.54
CA PRO A 176 -10.03 44.11 -18.79
C PRO A 176 -9.20 44.50 -20.02
N ARG A 177 -9.23 43.69 -21.08
CA ARG A 177 -8.47 43.91 -22.32
C ARG A 177 -9.38 44.38 -23.45
N SER A 178 -8.87 45.25 -24.32
CA SER A 178 -9.59 45.72 -25.50
C SER A 178 -9.55 44.68 -26.64
N GLY A 179 -10.66 44.55 -27.36
CA GLY A 179 -10.82 43.68 -28.52
C GLY A 179 -11.30 42.25 -28.22
N PRO A 180 -11.68 41.46 -29.25
CA PRO A 180 -12.05 40.06 -29.09
C PRO A 180 -10.82 39.26 -28.70
N ASN A 181 -10.78 38.81 -27.44
CA ASN A 181 -9.70 37.99 -26.92
C ASN A 181 -10.27 36.63 -26.52
N ILE A 182 -9.50 35.58 -26.80
CA ILE A 182 -9.75 34.23 -26.28
C ILE A 182 -9.01 34.11 -24.96
N TYR A 183 -9.73 33.73 -23.91
CA TYR A 183 -9.17 33.53 -22.59
C TYR A 183 -8.93 32.04 -22.33
N GLU A 184 -7.79 31.71 -21.74
CA GLU A 184 -7.50 30.33 -21.30
C GLU A 184 -7.43 30.33 -19.78
N LEU A 185 -8.39 29.66 -19.15
CA LEU A 185 -8.41 29.42 -17.71
C LEU A 185 -7.84 28.04 -17.44
N ARG A 186 -6.71 27.98 -16.74
CA ARG A 186 -6.10 26.73 -16.30
C ARG A 186 -6.22 26.58 -14.80
N SER A 187 -6.72 25.44 -14.39
CA SER A 187 -6.89 25.11 -12.98
C SER A 187 -5.99 23.93 -12.62
N TYR A 188 -5.10 24.14 -11.65
CA TYR A 188 -4.20 23.13 -11.12
C TYR A 188 -4.65 22.75 -9.71
N GLN A 189 -4.84 21.45 -9.47
CA GLN A 189 -5.07 20.95 -8.12
C GLN A 189 -3.75 20.47 -7.54
N LEU A 190 -3.20 21.27 -6.63
CA LEU A 190 -1.94 21.01 -5.96
C LEU A 190 -2.13 20.09 -4.76
N ARG A 191 -1.03 19.47 -4.33
CA ARG A 191 -1.04 18.68 -3.10
C ARG A 191 -0.95 19.59 -1.87
N PRO A 192 -1.54 19.16 -0.74
CA PRO A 192 -1.33 19.85 0.51
C PRO A 192 0.17 19.99 0.81
N GLY A 193 0.63 21.22 1.03
CA GLY A 193 2.03 21.53 1.36
C GLY A 193 2.93 21.93 0.18
N THR A 194 2.56 21.68 -1.08
CA THR A 194 3.43 21.96 -2.24
C THR A 194 3.19 23.32 -2.90
N MET A 195 2.25 24.12 -2.39
CA MET A 195 1.86 25.41 -2.98
C MET A 195 3.00 26.45 -2.99
N ILE A 196 3.86 26.46 -1.98
CA ILE A 196 5.00 27.39 -1.89
C ILE A 196 6.07 27.00 -2.91
N GLU A 197 6.41 25.72 -2.99
CA GLU A 197 7.39 25.22 -3.96
C GLU A 197 6.91 25.52 -5.38
N TRP A 198 5.66 25.16 -5.68
CA TRP A 198 5.03 25.45 -6.97
C TRP A 198 5.01 26.95 -7.30
N GLY A 199 4.67 27.80 -6.33
CA GLY A 199 4.68 29.26 -6.49
C GLY A 199 6.07 29.82 -6.78
N ASN A 200 7.12 29.30 -6.14
CA ASN A 200 8.50 29.72 -6.36
C ASN A 200 9.02 29.34 -7.77
N TYR A 201 8.60 28.20 -8.32
CA TYR A 201 8.92 27.85 -9.70
C TYR A 201 8.19 28.75 -10.69
N TRP A 202 6.90 29.02 -10.47
CA TRP A 202 6.13 29.91 -11.34
C TRP A 202 6.56 31.37 -11.27
N ALA A 203 7.06 31.85 -10.13
CA ALA A 203 7.64 33.18 -10.01
C ALA A 203 8.85 33.40 -10.94
N ARG A 204 9.61 32.34 -11.26
CA ARG A 204 10.70 32.40 -12.25
C ARG A 204 10.20 32.21 -13.68
N ALA A 205 9.16 31.38 -13.84
CA ALA A 205 8.59 31.05 -15.13
C ALA A 205 7.79 32.18 -15.78
N ILE A 206 7.18 33.04 -14.96
CA ILE A 206 6.27 34.07 -15.45
C ILE A 206 7.00 35.11 -16.31
N ASP A 207 8.26 35.41 -16.01
CA ASP A 207 9.12 36.31 -16.80
C ASP A 207 9.33 35.78 -18.24
N ILE A 208 9.39 34.45 -18.40
CA ILE A 208 9.51 33.78 -19.70
C ILE A 208 8.22 33.96 -20.51
N ARG A 209 7.07 34.09 -19.85
CA ARG A 209 5.72 34.16 -20.44
C ARG A 209 5.01 35.51 -20.30
N GLN A 210 5.71 36.57 -19.94
CA GLN A 210 5.10 37.92 -19.89
C GLN A 210 5.44 38.78 -21.11
N GLN A 211 6.38 38.35 -21.95
CA GLN A 211 6.90 39.18 -23.04
C GLN A 211 5.86 39.48 -24.13
N ASN A 212 4.92 38.58 -24.40
CA ASN A 212 3.84 38.81 -25.38
C ASN A 212 2.57 39.39 -24.72
N HIS A 213 2.70 39.89 -23.49
CA HIS A 213 1.60 40.44 -22.70
C HIS A 213 0.42 39.46 -22.58
N GLU A 214 0.62 38.14 -22.49
CA GLU A 214 -0.49 37.15 -22.45
C GLU A 214 -1.07 36.92 -21.04
N ALA A 215 -0.31 37.23 -19.98
CA ALA A 215 -0.71 36.96 -18.60
C ALA A 215 -1.82 37.94 -18.13
N VAL A 216 -2.96 37.41 -17.67
CA VAL A 216 -4.09 38.21 -17.14
C VAL A 216 -4.12 38.17 -15.62
N GLY A 217 -3.98 36.99 -15.01
CA GLY A 217 -4.02 36.88 -13.55
C GLY A 217 -3.68 35.47 -13.06
N GLY A 218 -3.11 35.39 -11.86
CA GLY A 218 -2.79 34.12 -11.19
C GLY A 218 -3.34 34.14 -9.77
N PHE A 219 -4.18 33.15 -9.44
CA PHE A 219 -4.96 33.12 -8.21
C PHE A 219 -4.84 31.79 -7.48
N PHE A 220 -4.90 31.79 -6.16
CA PHE A 220 -4.94 30.57 -5.36
C PHE A 220 -6.12 30.58 -4.38
N SER A 221 -6.75 29.42 -4.19
CA SER A 221 -7.98 29.30 -3.42
C SER A 221 -7.75 29.37 -1.91
N GLN A 222 -8.46 30.28 -1.23
CA GLN A 222 -8.51 30.40 0.23
C GLN A 222 -9.74 29.70 0.82
N ILE A 223 -10.90 29.82 0.17
CA ILE A 223 -12.17 29.24 0.64
C ILE A 223 -12.88 28.59 -0.55
N GLY A 224 -13.32 27.35 -0.35
CA GLY A 224 -13.86 26.50 -1.41
C GLY A 224 -12.95 25.30 -1.62
N SER A 225 -12.49 25.08 -2.84
CA SER A 225 -11.57 23.98 -3.15
C SER A 225 -10.13 24.36 -2.85
N LEU A 226 -9.70 23.98 -1.66
CA LEU A 226 -8.34 24.26 -1.17
C LEU A 226 -7.29 23.62 -2.06
N TYR A 227 -6.10 24.23 -2.08
CA TYR A 227 -4.95 23.81 -2.89
C TYR A 227 -5.19 23.89 -4.41
N THR A 228 -6.24 24.56 -4.86
CA THR A 228 -6.45 24.88 -6.28
C THR A 228 -5.81 26.21 -6.63
N VAL A 229 -5.10 26.23 -7.77
CA VAL A 229 -4.52 27.44 -8.38
C VAL A 229 -5.15 27.65 -9.76
N HIS A 230 -5.48 28.89 -10.09
CA HIS A 230 -6.05 29.31 -11.35
C HIS A 230 -5.10 30.28 -12.08
N HIS A 231 -4.77 29.99 -13.34
CA HIS A 231 -4.10 30.92 -14.24
C HIS A 231 -5.05 31.35 -15.34
N LEU A 232 -5.14 32.66 -15.56
CA LEU A 232 -5.90 33.26 -16.64
C LEU A 232 -4.93 33.88 -17.65
N TRP A 233 -5.04 33.45 -18.90
CA TRP A 233 -4.25 33.94 -20.04
C TRP A 233 -5.20 34.52 -21.09
N ALA A 234 -4.74 35.50 -21.86
CA ALA A 234 -5.48 36.05 -22.98
C ALA A 234 -4.65 36.03 -24.26
N TYR A 235 -5.28 35.55 -25.32
CA TYR A 235 -4.71 35.41 -26.65
C TYR A 235 -5.62 36.10 -27.67
N LYS A 236 -5.04 36.54 -28.78
CA LYS A 236 -5.80 37.17 -29.86
C LYS A 236 -6.68 36.15 -30.60
N ASP A 237 -6.18 34.93 -30.76
CA ASP A 237 -6.80 33.84 -31.52
C ASP A 237 -6.12 32.50 -31.17
N LEU A 238 -6.65 31.38 -31.67
CA LEU A 238 -6.11 30.05 -31.38
C LEU A 238 -4.71 29.82 -32.00
N GLN A 239 -4.41 30.44 -33.14
CA GLN A 239 -3.09 30.32 -33.80
C GLN A 239 -2.04 31.07 -32.98
N SER A 240 -2.33 32.30 -32.57
CA SER A 240 -1.41 33.07 -31.70
C SER A 240 -1.18 32.38 -30.34
N ARG A 241 -2.17 31.63 -29.83
CA ARG A 241 -2.04 30.78 -28.64
C ARG A 241 -1.07 29.62 -28.87
N GLU A 242 -1.13 28.95 -30.02
CA GLU A 242 -0.20 27.88 -30.39
C GLU A 242 1.22 28.42 -30.59
N ASP A 243 1.38 29.48 -31.39
CA ASP A 243 2.67 30.08 -31.71
C ASP A 243 3.39 30.57 -30.45
N THR A 244 2.66 31.22 -29.53
CA THR A 244 3.21 31.70 -28.24
C THR A 244 3.65 30.54 -27.35
N ARG A 245 2.89 29.44 -27.32
CA ARG A 245 3.27 28.25 -26.53
C ARG A 245 4.50 27.57 -27.11
N ASN A 246 4.59 27.43 -28.43
CA ASN A 246 5.72 26.79 -29.10
C ASN A 246 6.98 27.66 -28.97
N ALA A 247 6.85 28.98 -29.05
CA ALA A 247 7.95 29.91 -28.78
C ALA A 247 8.47 29.83 -27.34
N ALA A 248 7.60 29.57 -26.36
CA ALA A 248 8.02 29.38 -24.96
C ALA A 248 8.89 28.12 -24.76
N TRP A 249 8.62 27.04 -25.50
CA TRP A 249 9.44 25.82 -25.45
C TRP A 249 10.86 25.98 -26.01
N GLN A 250 11.09 26.99 -26.85
CA GLN A 250 12.42 27.29 -27.38
C GLN A 250 13.29 28.11 -26.41
N ARG A 251 12.76 28.48 -25.24
CA ARG A 251 13.45 29.31 -24.25
C ARG A 251 14.10 28.46 -23.17
N GLU A 252 15.35 28.78 -22.88
CA GLU A 252 16.16 28.09 -21.87
C GLU A 252 15.51 28.21 -20.47
N GLY A 253 15.36 27.08 -19.77
CA GLY A 253 14.76 27.02 -18.44
C GLY A 253 13.23 26.83 -18.41
N TRP A 254 12.54 26.92 -19.55
CA TRP A 254 11.09 26.62 -19.61
C TRP A 254 10.78 25.14 -19.40
N ASP A 255 11.63 24.26 -19.92
CA ASP A 255 11.59 22.81 -19.77
C ASP A 255 11.74 22.38 -18.30
N GLU A 256 12.67 22.98 -17.56
CA GLU A 256 12.89 22.72 -16.14
C GLU A 256 11.67 23.14 -15.30
N VAL A 257 11.11 24.32 -15.58
CA VAL A 257 9.88 24.79 -14.93
C VAL A 257 8.73 23.83 -15.16
N VAL A 258 8.50 23.42 -16.41
CA VAL A 258 7.42 22.49 -16.75
C VAL A 258 7.65 21.14 -16.04
N TYR A 259 8.88 20.65 -15.98
CA TYR A 259 9.19 19.43 -15.25
C TYR A 259 8.81 19.54 -13.76
N TYR A 260 9.21 20.60 -13.05
CA TYR A 260 8.91 20.69 -11.62
C TYR A 260 7.48 21.12 -11.29
N THR A 261 6.78 21.78 -12.21
CA THR A 261 5.40 22.26 -11.99
C THR A 261 4.33 21.34 -12.56
N ALA A 262 4.64 20.58 -13.62
CA ALA A 262 3.74 19.63 -14.29
C ALA A 262 4.11 18.16 -14.01
N THR A 263 5.35 17.83 -13.61
CA THR A 263 5.72 16.50 -13.12
C THR A 263 6.17 16.53 -11.67
N GLY A 264 5.24 16.83 -10.76
CA GLY A 264 5.41 16.57 -9.33
C GLY A 264 5.13 15.09 -8.98
N PRO A 265 5.79 14.51 -7.97
CA PRO A 265 5.90 13.06 -7.75
C PRO A 265 4.61 12.41 -7.23
N GLU A 266 3.98 11.46 -7.95
CA GLU A 266 3.00 10.36 -7.57
C GLU A 266 2.14 10.47 -6.27
N LYS A 267 0.82 10.28 -6.13
CA LYS A 267 -0.39 9.96 -6.93
C LYS A 267 -1.63 10.47 -6.15
N TYR A 268 -2.80 10.61 -6.80
CA TYR A 268 -4.12 10.01 -6.47
C TYR A 268 -5.18 10.48 -7.48
N GLU A 269 -5.81 9.54 -8.19
CA GLU A 269 -6.92 9.80 -9.12
C GLU A 269 -8.27 9.78 -8.40
N ALA A 270 -9.19 10.62 -8.88
CA ALA A 270 -10.60 10.67 -8.52
C ALA A 270 -11.40 9.60 -9.31
N PRO A 271 -12.50 9.06 -8.76
CA PRO A 271 -13.30 8.04 -9.42
C PRO A 271 -14.13 8.62 -10.58
N ASP A 272 -13.87 8.14 -11.79
CA ASP A 272 -14.71 8.26 -12.98
C ASP A 272 -16.07 7.57 -12.74
N ARG A 273 -17.17 8.32 -12.84
CA ARG A 273 -18.53 7.79 -12.76
C ARG A 273 -19.12 7.73 -14.17
N ARG A 274 -19.06 6.56 -14.79
CA ARG A 274 -19.98 6.18 -15.86
C ARG A 274 -21.17 5.45 -15.24
N ASN A 275 -22.31 6.12 -15.11
CA ASN A 275 -23.59 5.45 -14.87
C ASN A 275 -24.22 5.08 -16.21
N SER A 276 -24.22 3.79 -16.51
CA SER A 276 -25.17 3.15 -17.43
C SER A 276 -26.50 2.98 -16.70
N PHE A 277 -27.60 3.45 -17.30
CA PHE A 277 -28.96 3.26 -16.81
C PHE A 277 -29.66 2.14 -17.58
N LEU A 278 -30.31 1.21 -16.87
CA LEU A 278 -31.39 0.36 -17.36
C LEU A 278 -32.50 0.27 -16.28
N PRO A 279 -33.76 -0.03 -16.67
CA PRO A 279 -34.96 0.56 -16.07
C PRO A 279 -35.55 -0.25 -14.90
N LEU A 280 -36.28 0.42 -14.01
CA LEU A 280 -37.09 -0.20 -12.96
C LEU A 280 -38.60 -0.07 -13.25
N PRO A 281 -39.43 -1.07 -12.90
CA PRO A 281 -40.88 -0.97 -12.96
C PRO A 281 -41.51 -0.43 -11.66
N ARG A 282 -42.61 0.31 -11.86
CA ARG A 282 -43.84 0.53 -11.03
C ARG A 282 -43.74 0.86 -9.51
N TRP A 283 -44.17 2.10 -9.22
CA TRP A 283 -44.92 2.67 -8.06
C TRP A 283 -44.62 2.24 -6.60
N PRO A 284 -44.43 3.19 -5.66
CA PRO A 284 -43.92 2.92 -4.32
C PRO A 284 -45.00 2.53 -3.31
N ARG A 285 -44.76 1.43 -2.58
CA ARG A 285 -45.20 1.29 -1.19
C ARG A 285 -44.27 2.14 -0.31
N CYS A 286 -44.82 2.80 0.70
CA CYS A 286 -44.10 3.63 1.68
C CYS A 286 -42.80 2.96 2.16
N ILE A 287 -41.65 3.58 1.86
CA ILE A 287 -40.36 3.16 2.38
C ILE A 287 -40.20 3.84 3.75
N ALA A 288 -40.23 3.05 4.81
CA ALA A 288 -39.81 3.48 6.13
C ALA A 288 -38.36 3.98 6.07
N MET A 289 -38.13 5.27 6.37
CA MET A 289 -36.80 5.80 6.65
C MET A 289 -36.13 4.90 7.70
N SER A 290 -34.89 4.45 7.46
CA SER A 290 -34.19 3.63 8.43
C SER A 290 -33.91 4.45 9.70
N ALA A 291 -34.22 3.89 10.88
CA ALA A 291 -34.00 4.55 12.17
C ALA A 291 -32.55 5.02 12.35
N VAL A 292 -31.58 4.31 11.75
CA VAL A 292 -30.16 4.67 11.78
C VAL A 292 -29.86 5.95 10.97
N LYS A 293 -30.53 6.19 9.84
CA LYS A 293 -30.37 7.44 9.09
C LYS A 293 -30.97 8.65 9.83
N ALA A 294 -31.91 8.42 10.74
CA ALA A 294 -32.39 9.45 11.66
C ALA A 294 -31.33 9.81 12.72
N LEU A 295 -30.49 8.84 13.13
CA LEU A 295 -29.37 9.09 14.06
C LEU A 295 -28.16 9.73 13.37
N ASN A 296 -27.81 9.27 12.16
CA ASN A 296 -26.74 9.85 11.37
C ASN A 296 -27.13 9.90 9.88
N PRO A 297 -27.40 11.09 9.32
CA PRO A 297 -27.85 11.23 7.94
C PRO A 297 -26.79 10.81 6.91
N LYS A 298 -25.51 10.76 7.30
CA LYS A 298 -24.38 10.33 6.45
C LYS A 298 -24.05 8.85 6.58
N ALA A 299 -24.75 8.10 7.43
CA ALA A 299 -24.48 6.68 7.58
C ALA A 299 -24.95 5.89 6.35
N GLU A 300 -24.06 5.07 5.81
CA GLU A 300 -24.39 4.08 4.78
C GLU A 300 -24.86 2.80 5.49
N VAL A 301 -26.03 2.29 5.09
CA VAL A 301 -26.64 1.11 5.71
C VAL A 301 -27.18 0.19 4.62
N ALA A 302 -26.77 -1.08 4.66
CA ALA A 302 -27.42 -2.17 3.94
C ALA A 302 -28.22 -3.02 4.95
N ARG A 303 -29.48 -3.35 4.64
CA ARG A 303 -30.40 -4.02 5.56
C ARG A 303 -30.84 -5.40 5.09
N ALA A 304 -31.05 -6.30 6.04
CA ALA A 304 -31.58 -7.65 5.92
C ALA A 304 -31.04 -8.40 4.68
N GLN A 305 -31.91 -8.66 3.71
CA GLN A 305 -31.58 -9.39 2.48
C GLN A 305 -30.52 -8.69 1.63
N ALA A 306 -30.46 -7.36 1.62
CA ALA A 306 -29.42 -6.64 0.89
C ALA A 306 -28.04 -6.81 1.54
N ALA A 307 -27.96 -6.85 2.88
CA ALA A 307 -26.71 -7.11 3.59
C ALA A 307 -26.22 -8.54 3.32
N LEU A 308 -27.14 -9.51 3.37
CA LEU A 308 -26.84 -10.91 3.07
C LEU A 308 -26.34 -11.08 1.62
N ALA A 309 -27.04 -10.50 0.65
CA ALA A 309 -26.64 -10.56 -0.77
C ALA A 309 -25.25 -9.95 -1.01
N VAL A 310 -24.94 -8.83 -0.36
CA VAL A 310 -23.61 -8.18 -0.42
C VAL A 310 -22.53 -9.10 0.16
N ASN A 311 -22.80 -9.72 1.32
CA ASN A 311 -21.88 -10.66 1.95
C ASN A 311 -21.59 -11.89 1.07
N ILE A 312 -22.64 -12.49 0.51
CA ILE A 312 -22.53 -13.68 -0.35
C ILE A 312 -21.80 -13.33 -1.64
N SER A 313 -22.13 -12.19 -2.26
CA SER A 313 -21.45 -11.70 -3.46
C SER A 313 -19.95 -11.51 -3.23
N ALA A 314 -19.56 -10.92 -2.10
CA ALA A 314 -18.15 -10.75 -1.75
C ALA A 314 -17.42 -12.08 -1.50
N ALA A 315 -18.08 -13.03 -0.82
CA ALA A 315 -17.52 -14.36 -0.58
C ALA A 315 -17.34 -15.14 -1.90
N ARG A 316 -18.34 -15.11 -2.79
CA ARG A 316 -18.27 -15.72 -4.13
C ARG A 316 -17.17 -15.08 -4.98
N GLY A 317 -17.05 -13.75 -4.97
CA GLY A 317 -15.98 -13.05 -5.69
C GLY A 317 -14.59 -13.47 -5.22
N LEU A 318 -14.38 -13.65 -3.91
CA LEU A 318 -13.11 -14.12 -3.38
C LEU A 318 -12.85 -15.60 -3.69
N GLN A 319 -13.90 -16.44 -3.63
CA GLN A 319 -13.86 -17.84 -4.05
C GLN A 319 -13.41 -17.97 -5.50
N ASP A 320 -13.99 -17.20 -6.43
CA ASP A 320 -13.66 -17.27 -7.86
C ASP A 320 -12.21 -16.83 -8.14
N VAL A 321 -11.70 -15.84 -7.41
CA VAL A 321 -10.29 -15.44 -7.52
C VAL A 321 -9.36 -16.57 -7.08
N LEU A 322 -9.64 -17.24 -5.96
CA LEU A 322 -8.78 -18.27 -5.40
C LEU A 322 -8.97 -19.66 -6.02
N LYS A 323 -10.11 -19.92 -6.66
CA LYS A 323 -10.45 -21.21 -7.28
C LYS A 323 -9.39 -21.71 -8.25
N SER A 324 -8.83 -20.82 -9.05
CA SER A 324 -7.78 -21.17 -10.03
C SER A 324 -6.47 -21.63 -9.39
N ASN A 325 -6.23 -21.33 -8.11
CA ASN A 325 -4.97 -21.63 -7.43
C ASN A 325 -4.93 -23.06 -6.84
N LEU A 326 -6.10 -23.66 -6.60
CA LEU A 326 -6.21 -24.94 -5.90
C LEU A 326 -5.63 -26.10 -6.73
N GLY A 327 -4.86 -26.97 -6.06
CA GLY A 327 -4.33 -28.22 -6.63
C GLY A 327 -3.04 -28.04 -7.43
N PRO A 328 -2.31 -29.12 -7.75
CA PRO A 328 -1.02 -29.05 -8.46
C PRO A 328 -1.15 -28.52 -9.90
N LYS A 329 -2.29 -28.75 -10.57
CA LYS A 329 -2.60 -28.17 -11.90
C LYS A 329 -3.17 -26.74 -11.85
N GLY A 330 -3.33 -26.14 -10.66
CA GLY A 330 -3.76 -24.75 -10.51
C GLY A 330 -2.76 -23.74 -11.09
N THR A 331 -3.26 -22.58 -11.48
CA THR A 331 -2.51 -21.48 -12.10
C THR A 331 -1.85 -20.58 -11.07
N MET A 332 -0.66 -20.04 -11.39
CA MET A 332 0.00 -19.02 -10.59
C MET A 332 -0.61 -17.63 -10.84
N LYS A 333 -0.59 -16.77 -9.82
CA LYS A 333 -0.93 -15.36 -9.97
C LYS A 333 0.31 -14.48 -9.88
N MET A 334 0.37 -13.50 -10.77
CA MET A 334 1.40 -12.46 -10.74
C MET A 334 0.81 -11.22 -10.08
N LEU A 335 1.43 -10.81 -8.98
CA LEU A 335 1.09 -9.62 -8.23
C LEU A 335 2.16 -8.57 -8.49
N VAL A 336 1.72 -7.37 -8.84
CA VAL A 336 2.61 -6.22 -9.05
C VAL A 336 2.24 -5.18 -8.01
N SER A 337 3.18 -4.90 -7.11
CA SER A 337 3.02 -3.86 -6.09
C SER A 337 3.05 -2.47 -6.72
N GLY A 338 2.56 -1.45 -6.00
CA GLY A 338 2.62 -0.05 -6.47
C GLY A 338 4.05 0.45 -6.73
N ALA A 339 5.05 -0.15 -6.09
CA ALA A 339 6.47 0.12 -6.31
C ALA A 339 7.09 -0.66 -7.50
N GLY A 340 6.29 -1.47 -8.20
CA GLY A 340 6.76 -2.31 -9.31
C GLY A 340 7.41 -3.63 -8.90
N ASP A 341 7.38 -4.01 -7.61
CA ASP A 341 7.85 -5.33 -7.17
C ASP A 341 6.91 -6.43 -7.69
N ILE A 342 7.48 -7.46 -8.32
CA ILE A 342 6.75 -8.56 -8.94
C ILE A 342 6.86 -9.78 -8.04
N LYS A 343 5.71 -10.29 -7.59
CA LYS A 343 5.61 -11.54 -6.84
C LYS A 343 4.78 -12.54 -7.63
N LEU A 344 5.35 -13.71 -7.87
CA LEU A 344 4.63 -14.86 -8.41
C LEU A 344 4.26 -15.76 -7.25
N THR A 345 2.97 -16.02 -7.07
CA THR A 345 2.51 -16.93 -6.03
C THR A 345 1.32 -17.74 -6.48
N LYS A 346 1.30 -18.99 -6.02
CA LYS A 346 0.14 -19.86 -6.06
C LYS A 346 -0.51 -19.99 -4.68
N ASP A 347 0.20 -19.57 -3.63
CA ASP A 347 -0.30 -19.68 -2.29
C ASP A 347 -1.39 -18.64 -1.98
N GLY A 348 -2.45 -19.11 -1.33
CA GLY A 348 -3.57 -18.28 -0.93
C GLY A 348 -3.19 -17.29 0.16
N ASN A 349 -2.28 -17.64 1.08
CA ASN A 349 -1.90 -16.76 2.17
C ASN A 349 -1.17 -15.51 1.66
N VAL A 350 -0.15 -15.71 0.81
CA VAL A 350 0.61 -14.62 0.20
C VAL A 350 -0.31 -13.72 -0.62
N LEU A 351 -1.20 -14.31 -1.40
CA LEU A 351 -2.16 -13.55 -2.22
C LEU A 351 -3.09 -12.67 -1.37
N LEU A 352 -3.65 -13.22 -0.28
CA LEU A 352 -4.59 -12.49 0.58
C LEU A 352 -3.92 -11.36 1.37
N HIS A 353 -2.63 -11.47 1.68
CA HIS A 353 -1.85 -10.42 2.34
C HIS A 353 -1.47 -9.27 1.39
N GLU A 354 -1.10 -9.60 0.16
CA GLU A 354 -0.66 -8.61 -0.82
C GLU A 354 -1.85 -7.89 -1.49
N MET A 355 -3.02 -8.52 -1.53
CA MET A 355 -4.23 -7.90 -2.06
C MET A 355 -4.81 -6.85 -1.11
N GLN A 356 -5.07 -5.64 -1.64
CA GLN A 356 -5.75 -4.57 -0.89
C GLN A 356 -7.27 -4.79 -0.89
N ILE A 357 -7.74 -5.62 0.05
CA ILE A 357 -9.16 -5.98 0.16
C ILE A 357 -9.95 -4.83 0.81
N GLN A 358 -10.87 -4.22 0.05
CA GLN A 358 -11.74 -3.14 0.55
C GLN A 358 -13.02 -3.64 1.20
N HIS A 359 -13.58 -4.76 0.73
CA HIS A 359 -14.86 -5.26 1.21
C HIS A 359 -14.71 -5.86 2.62
N PRO A 360 -15.52 -5.43 3.62
CA PRO A 360 -15.34 -5.84 5.02
C PRO A 360 -15.47 -7.36 5.21
N THR A 361 -16.45 -7.98 4.54
CA THR A 361 -16.67 -9.44 4.61
C THR A 361 -15.53 -10.22 3.99
N ALA A 362 -14.96 -9.74 2.87
CA ALA A 362 -13.81 -10.38 2.25
C ALA A 362 -12.57 -10.23 3.12
N SER A 363 -12.41 -9.09 3.82
CA SER A 363 -11.33 -8.88 4.80
C SER A 363 -11.47 -9.82 6.00
N LEU A 364 -12.70 -10.08 6.48
CA LEU A 364 -12.96 -11.06 7.53
C LEU A 364 -12.54 -12.47 7.07
N ILE A 365 -12.96 -12.90 5.88
CA ILE A 365 -12.62 -14.21 5.31
C ILE A 365 -11.10 -14.34 5.11
N ALA A 366 -10.44 -13.28 4.63
CA ALA A 366 -9.00 -13.25 4.45
C ALA A 366 -8.24 -13.45 5.76
N LYS A 367 -8.67 -12.77 6.84
CA LYS A 367 -8.07 -12.93 8.18
C LYS A 367 -8.20 -14.36 8.73
N VAL A 368 -9.29 -15.04 8.40
CA VAL A 368 -9.51 -16.44 8.82
C VAL A 368 -8.56 -17.36 8.06
N ALA A 369 -8.37 -17.13 6.76
CA ALA A 369 -7.39 -17.88 5.98
C ALA A 369 -5.96 -17.65 6.48
N THR A 370 -5.62 -16.42 6.90
CA THR A 370 -4.33 -16.13 7.56
C THR A 370 -4.20 -16.87 8.89
N ALA A 371 -5.24 -16.87 9.73
CA ALA A 371 -5.22 -17.60 11.00
C ALA A 371 -5.06 -19.11 10.80
N GLN A 372 -5.62 -19.67 9.72
CA GLN A 372 -5.42 -21.06 9.33
C GLN A 372 -3.94 -21.32 8.98
N ASP A 373 -3.29 -20.43 8.22
CA ASP A 373 -1.86 -20.55 7.90
C ASP A 373 -0.96 -20.49 9.13
N ASP A 374 -1.29 -19.62 10.09
CA ASP A 374 -0.49 -19.45 11.30
C ASP A 374 -0.46 -20.73 12.15
N ILE A 375 -1.58 -21.47 12.19
CA ILE A 375 -1.71 -22.71 12.96
C ILE A 375 -1.23 -23.92 12.16
N THR A 376 -1.75 -24.12 10.95
CA THR A 376 -1.51 -25.36 10.20
C THR A 376 -0.53 -25.19 9.05
N GLY A 377 -0.37 -23.98 8.51
CA GLY A 377 0.54 -23.69 7.40
C GLY A 377 0.11 -24.20 6.03
N ASP A 378 -1.09 -24.73 5.93
CA ASP A 378 -1.70 -25.18 4.67
C ASP A 378 -3.23 -25.10 4.81
N GLY A 379 -3.94 -25.24 3.68
CA GLY A 379 -5.40 -25.21 3.64
C GLY A 379 -6.03 -23.82 3.50
N THR A 380 -5.21 -22.78 3.28
CA THR A 380 -5.67 -21.39 3.15
C THR A 380 -6.64 -21.19 1.99
N THR A 381 -6.31 -21.74 0.83
CA THR A 381 -7.14 -21.66 -0.38
C THR A 381 -8.45 -22.42 -0.19
N SER A 382 -8.38 -23.65 0.32
CA SER A 382 -9.55 -24.50 0.56
C SER A 382 -10.53 -23.88 1.55
N ASN A 383 -10.03 -23.19 2.58
CA ASN A 383 -10.85 -22.49 3.58
C ASN A 383 -11.76 -21.44 2.92
N VAL A 384 -11.20 -20.59 2.05
CA VAL A 384 -11.98 -19.56 1.34
C VAL A 384 -13.00 -20.18 0.38
N LEU A 385 -12.62 -21.26 -0.32
CA LEU A 385 -13.52 -21.94 -1.26
C LEU A 385 -14.73 -22.56 -0.56
N ILE A 386 -14.52 -23.22 0.57
CA ILE A 386 -15.61 -23.82 1.35
C ILE A 386 -16.52 -22.75 1.95
N ILE A 387 -15.97 -21.65 2.50
CA ILE A 387 -16.79 -20.55 3.01
C ILE A 387 -17.66 -19.95 1.90
N GLY A 388 -17.08 -19.70 0.72
CA GLY A 388 -17.80 -19.18 -0.45
C GLY A 388 -18.92 -20.12 -0.90
N GLU A 389 -18.64 -21.42 -0.98
CA GLU A 389 -19.65 -22.41 -1.38
C GLU A 389 -20.71 -22.63 -0.31
N LEU A 390 -20.36 -22.68 0.99
CA LEU A 390 -21.32 -22.78 2.09
C LEU A 390 -22.33 -21.64 2.06
N LEU A 391 -21.85 -20.40 1.91
CA LEU A 391 -22.70 -19.23 1.79
C LEU A 391 -23.55 -19.26 0.52
N LYS A 392 -23.01 -19.79 -0.58
CA LYS A 392 -23.75 -19.97 -1.83
C LYS A 392 -24.86 -21.02 -1.71
N GLN A 393 -24.62 -22.15 -1.03
CA GLN A 393 -25.64 -23.18 -0.79
C GLN A 393 -26.69 -22.69 0.21
N ALA A 394 -26.29 -21.94 1.23
CA ALA A 394 -27.21 -21.30 2.17
C ALA A 394 -28.14 -20.29 1.47
N ASP A 395 -27.63 -19.52 0.51
CA ASP A 395 -28.41 -18.55 -0.28
C ASP A 395 -29.65 -19.17 -0.93
N LEU A 396 -29.51 -20.37 -1.49
CA LEU A 396 -30.60 -21.09 -2.14
C LEU A 396 -31.78 -21.27 -1.18
N TYR A 397 -31.51 -21.80 0.00
CA TYR A 397 -32.52 -22.03 1.03
C TYR A 397 -33.06 -20.73 1.63
N VAL A 398 -32.22 -19.72 1.85
CA VAL A 398 -32.68 -18.42 2.37
C VAL A 398 -33.58 -17.72 1.35
N SER A 399 -33.28 -17.84 0.05
CA SER A 399 -34.11 -17.28 -1.02
C SER A 399 -35.49 -17.96 -1.11
N GLU A 400 -35.58 -19.24 -0.75
CA GLU A 400 -36.85 -19.97 -0.59
C GLU A 400 -37.64 -19.57 0.68
N GLY A 401 -37.07 -18.73 1.54
CA GLY A 401 -37.72 -18.18 2.74
C GLY A 401 -37.34 -18.86 4.05
N LEU A 402 -36.27 -19.69 4.08
CA LEU A 402 -35.73 -20.19 5.34
C LEU A 402 -34.99 -19.09 6.10
N HIS A 403 -35.22 -19.02 7.41
CA HIS A 403 -34.50 -18.08 8.26
C HIS A 403 -33.02 -18.50 8.37
N PRO A 404 -32.04 -17.58 8.17
CA PRO A 404 -30.61 -17.90 8.23
C PRO A 404 -30.15 -18.64 9.50
N ARG A 405 -30.82 -18.42 10.63
CA ARG A 405 -30.54 -19.09 11.91
C ARG A 405 -30.75 -20.61 11.86
N ILE A 406 -31.76 -21.08 11.11
CA ILE A 406 -32.03 -22.50 10.94
C ILE A 406 -30.92 -23.16 10.11
N VAL A 407 -30.40 -22.44 9.11
CA VAL A 407 -29.28 -22.91 8.30
C VAL A 407 -28.00 -22.99 9.15
N ALA A 408 -27.74 -21.96 9.96
CA ALA A 408 -26.61 -21.95 10.89
C ALA A 408 -26.68 -23.10 11.93
N GLU A 409 -27.87 -23.41 12.46
CA GLU A 409 -28.08 -24.57 13.34
C GLU A 409 -27.80 -25.90 12.62
N GLY A 410 -28.23 -26.02 11.35
CA GLY A 410 -27.92 -27.18 10.52
C GLY A 410 -26.43 -27.32 10.22
N PHE A 411 -25.71 -26.22 10.01
CA PHE A 411 -24.26 -26.21 9.84
C PHE A 411 -23.51 -26.67 11.08
N GLU A 412 -23.94 -26.25 12.28
CA GLU A 412 -23.33 -26.67 13.53
C GLU A 412 -23.50 -28.20 13.75
N ALA A 413 -24.71 -28.72 13.52
CA ALA A 413 -24.98 -30.15 13.60
C ALA A 413 -24.16 -30.96 12.56
N ALA A 414 -24.04 -30.44 11.34
CA ALA A 414 -23.22 -31.06 10.29
C ALA A 414 -21.73 -31.09 10.67
N LYS A 415 -21.20 -30.00 11.24
CA LYS A 415 -19.80 -29.90 11.68
C LYS A 415 -19.47 -30.93 12.75
N GLU A 416 -20.30 -31.06 13.78
CA GLU A 416 -20.07 -32.06 14.84
C GLU A 416 -19.99 -33.49 14.27
N LYS A 417 -20.92 -33.83 13.36
CA LYS A 417 -20.90 -35.14 12.72
C LYS A 417 -19.70 -35.32 11.78
N ALA A 418 -19.32 -34.27 11.04
CA ALA A 418 -18.15 -34.29 10.16
C ALA A 418 -16.84 -34.48 10.94
N LEU A 419 -16.69 -33.83 12.09
CA LEU A 419 -15.52 -34.01 12.97
C LEU A 419 -15.47 -35.41 13.58
N ALA A 420 -16.62 -35.97 13.98
CA ALA A 420 -16.69 -37.36 14.45
C ALA A 420 -16.29 -38.36 13.35
N PHE A 421 -16.77 -38.17 12.13
CA PHE A 421 -16.41 -39.01 10.99
C PHE A 421 -14.93 -38.87 10.61
N LEU A 422 -14.37 -37.67 10.69
CA LEU A 422 -12.94 -37.45 10.43
C LEU A 422 -12.05 -38.22 11.42
N GLU A 423 -12.49 -38.36 12.67
CA GLU A 423 -11.79 -39.14 13.70
C GLU A 423 -11.86 -40.66 13.43
N GLU A 424 -12.96 -41.14 12.83
CA GLU A 424 -13.14 -42.54 12.44
C GLU A 424 -12.31 -42.91 11.19
N VAL A 425 -12.17 -41.98 10.24
CA VAL A 425 -11.54 -42.21 8.93
C VAL A 425 -10.02 -42.03 8.95
N LYS A 426 -9.47 -41.30 9.93
CA LYS A 426 -8.03 -41.03 9.98
C LYS A 426 -7.23 -42.33 10.04
N VAL A 427 -6.12 -42.34 9.30
CA VAL A 427 -5.23 -43.49 9.25
C VAL A 427 -4.10 -43.24 10.25
N THR A 428 -4.12 -43.97 11.37
CA THR A 428 -3.03 -43.95 12.36
C THR A 428 -1.92 -44.88 11.87
N ARG A 429 -0.73 -44.33 11.65
CA ARG A 429 0.47 -45.07 11.21
C ARG A 429 1.66 -44.61 12.01
N GLU A 430 2.62 -45.51 12.18
CA GLU A 430 3.97 -45.10 12.56
C GLU A 430 4.51 -44.19 11.45
N MET A 431 5.10 -43.05 11.85
CA MET A 431 5.56 -42.04 10.91
C MET A 431 6.88 -42.45 10.28
N ASP A 432 6.78 -43.44 9.39
CA ASP A 432 7.88 -43.91 8.56
C ASP A 432 8.36 -42.80 7.62
N ARG A 433 9.65 -42.83 7.30
CA ARG A 433 10.27 -41.87 6.38
C ARG A 433 9.53 -41.83 5.03
N GLU A 434 9.06 -42.97 4.53
CA GLU A 434 8.31 -43.05 3.26
C GLU A 434 6.95 -42.33 3.33
N THR A 435 6.23 -42.46 4.44
CA THR A 435 4.96 -41.76 4.66
C THR A 435 5.20 -40.25 4.72
N LEU A 436 6.25 -39.80 5.41
CA LEU A 436 6.61 -38.37 5.47
C LEU A 436 7.02 -37.81 4.10
N ILE A 437 7.73 -38.60 3.28
CA ILE A 437 8.05 -38.26 1.89
C ILE A 437 6.76 -38.06 1.08
N ASN A 438 5.79 -38.95 1.23
CA ASN A 438 4.52 -38.84 0.51
C ASN A 438 3.72 -37.60 0.93
N VAL A 439 3.71 -37.25 2.22
CA VAL A 439 3.09 -36.02 2.73
C VAL A 439 3.79 -34.77 2.19
N ALA A 440 5.12 -34.70 2.30
CA ALA A 440 5.92 -33.59 1.78
C ALA A 440 5.75 -33.43 0.26
N ARG A 441 5.76 -34.53 -0.49
CA ARG A 441 5.53 -34.55 -1.94
C ARG A 441 4.16 -33.99 -2.30
N THR A 442 3.12 -34.38 -1.57
CA THR A 442 1.75 -33.91 -1.80
C THR A 442 1.67 -32.39 -1.62
N SER A 443 2.22 -31.86 -0.53
CA SER A 443 2.23 -30.41 -0.25
C SER A 443 3.06 -29.64 -1.29
N LEU A 444 4.30 -30.07 -1.57
CA LEU A 444 5.22 -29.37 -2.48
C LEU A 444 4.72 -29.33 -3.94
N ARG A 445 4.13 -30.43 -4.43
CA ARG A 445 3.57 -30.49 -5.80
C ARG A 445 2.47 -29.46 -6.04
N THR A 446 1.83 -28.93 -5.00
CA THR A 446 0.86 -27.86 -5.17
C THR A 446 1.50 -26.52 -5.55
N LYS A 447 2.76 -26.27 -5.19
CA LYS A 447 3.41 -24.95 -5.30
C LYS A 447 4.49 -24.88 -6.37
N VAL A 448 5.22 -25.98 -6.60
CA VAL A 448 6.35 -26.05 -7.53
C VAL A 448 6.15 -27.13 -8.60
N HIS A 449 7.02 -27.13 -9.62
CA HIS A 449 7.03 -28.16 -10.66
C HIS A 449 7.34 -29.55 -10.07
N ALA A 450 6.82 -30.61 -10.69
CA ALA A 450 6.89 -31.97 -10.14
C ALA A 450 8.33 -32.46 -9.90
N GLU A 451 9.24 -32.25 -10.86
CA GLU A 451 10.65 -32.66 -10.74
C GLU A 451 11.35 -31.97 -9.56
N LEU A 452 11.13 -30.66 -9.41
CA LEU A 452 11.67 -29.90 -8.29
C LEU A 452 11.04 -30.32 -6.96
N ALA A 453 9.73 -30.61 -6.95
CA ALA A 453 9.04 -31.10 -5.76
C ALA A 453 9.67 -32.40 -5.26
N ASP A 454 9.95 -33.34 -6.15
CA ASP A 454 10.51 -34.65 -5.77
C ASP A 454 11.93 -34.50 -5.16
N LEU A 455 12.77 -33.60 -5.70
CA LEU A 455 14.06 -33.26 -5.11
C LEU A 455 13.92 -32.60 -3.71
N LEU A 456 13.05 -31.59 -3.60
CA LEU A 456 12.83 -30.85 -2.35
C LEU A 456 12.23 -31.73 -1.26
N THR A 457 11.44 -32.74 -1.64
CA THR A 457 10.76 -33.66 -0.72
C THR A 457 11.76 -34.35 0.19
N GLU A 458 12.84 -34.91 -0.36
CA GLU A 458 13.86 -35.60 0.42
C GLU A 458 14.57 -34.63 1.38
N ALA A 459 14.94 -33.45 0.87
CA ALA A 459 15.62 -32.42 1.65
C ALA A 459 14.76 -31.90 2.82
N VAL A 460 13.45 -31.70 2.60
CA VAL A 460 12.50 -31.24 3.62
C VAL A 460 12.33 -32.29 4.72
N VAL A 461 12.13 -33.57 4.36
CA VAL A 461 11.95 -34.65 5.34
C VAL A 461 13.22 -34.85 6.16
N ASP A 462 14.40 -34.88 5.52
CA ASP A 462 15.67 -35.03 6.21
C ASP A 462 15.96 -33.83 7.13
N ALA A 463 15.53 -32.61 6.75
CA ALA A 463 15.65 -31.43 7.60
C ALA A 463 14.80 -31.55 8.87
N VAL A 464 13.55 -32.00 8.76
CA VAL A 464 12.66 -32.17 9.92
C VAL A 464 13.12 -33.31 10.82
N LEU A 465 13.58 -34.42 10.24
CA LEU A 465 14.12 -35.54 11.02
C LEU A 465 15.41 -35.18 11.78
N ALA A 466 16.24 -34.28 11.22
CA ALA A 466 17.46 -33.82 11.90
C ALA A 466 17.18 -32.96 13.15
N ILE A 467 16.09 -32.19 13.14
CA ILE A 467 15.68 -31.34 14.27
C ILE A 467 14.82 -32.09 15.30
N ALA A 468 14.16 -33.17 14.88
CA ALA A 468 13.22 -33.91 15.71
C ALA A 468 13.95 -34.58 16.88
N LYS A 469 13.46 -34.32 18.10
CA LYS A 469 13.90 -35.01 19.31
C LYS A 469 12.73 -35.78 19.89
N PRO A 470 12.96 -36.98 20.46
CA PRO A 470 11.91 -37.69 21.18
C PRO A 470 11.43 -36.84 22.36
N ASN A 471 10.11 -36.65 22.47
CA ASN A 471 9.40 -35.96 23.56
C ASN A 471 9.51 -34.41 23.62
N GLU A 472 10.11 -33.74 22.63
CA GLU A 472 10.12 -32.27 22.54
C GLU A 472 9.35 -31.81 21.29
N PRO A 473 8.51 -30.75 21.37
CA PRO A 473 7.84 -30.22 20.18
C PRO A 473 8.86 -29.73 19.14
N ILE A 474 8.54 -29.93 17.87
CA ILE A 474 9.46 -29.61 16.77
C ILE A 474 9.45 -28.10 16.53
N ASP A 475 10.62 -27.46 16.71
CA ASP A 475 10.81 -26.06 16.36
C ASP A 475 11.39 -25.90 14.95
N LEU A 476 10.55 -25.43 14.02
CA LEU A 476 10.94 -25.18 12.64
C LEU A 476 11.94 -24.02 12.49
N TYR A 477 12.09 -23.14 13.48
CA TYR A 477 13.10 -22.07 13.40
C TYR A 477 14.54 -22.61 13.39
N MET A 478 14.75 -23.85 13.82
CA MET A 478 16.03 -24.55 13.76
C MET A 478 16.45 -24.95 12.34
N VAL A 479 15.50 -24.94 11.40
CA VAL A 479 15.79 -25.03 9.96
C VAL A 479 15.94 -23.60 9.43
N GLU A 480 17.15 -23.25 9.00
CA GLU A 480 17.34 -21.99 8.26
C GLU A 480 17.04 -22.21 6.79
N ILE A 481 16.31 -21.27 6.17
CA ILE A 481 16.11 -21.25 4.73
C ILE A 481 16.95 -20.10 4.17
N MET A 482 18.07 -20.45 3.54
CA MET A 482 18.99 -19.49 2.93
C MET A 482 18.73 -19.43 1.42
N GLU A 483 18.70 -18.22 0.87
CA GLU A 483 18.55 -18.00 -0.57
C GLU A 483 19.89 -17.62 -1.20
N MET A 484 20.24 -18.25 -2.31
CA MET A 484 21.41 -17.90 -3.11
C MET A 484 21.02 -17.74 -4.57
N LYS A 485 21.26 -16.55 -5.13
CA LYS A 485 21.02 -16.26 -6.55
C LYS A 485 22.13 -16.85 -7.41
N HIS A 486 22.05 -18.14 -7.66
CA HIS A 486 23.05 -18.85 -8.42
C HIS A 486 22.46 -20.09 -9.09
N LYS A 487 22.92 -20.37 -10.32
CA LYS A 487 22.56 -21.56 -11.11
C LYS A 487 21.05 -21.77 -11.22
N THR A 488 20.63 -23.03 -11.31
CA THR A 488 19.26 -23.50 -11.40
C THR A 488 18.69 -23.79 -10.02
N ASP A 489 17.37 -23.85 -9.96
CA ASP A 489 16.55 -24.25 -8.81
C ASP A 489 16.79 -25.70 -8.37
N CYS A 490 17.09 -26.60 -9.31
CA CYS A 490 17.42 -28.00 -9.03
C CYS A 490 18.74 -28.20 -8.25
N ASP A 491 19.57 -27.17 -8.07
CA ASP A 491 20.81 -27.25 -7.28
C ASP A 491 20.60 -26.95 -5.78
N THR A 492 19.34 -26.89 -5.34
CA THR A 492 18.94 -26.71 -3.95
C THR A 492 19.38 -27.91 -3.11
N GLN A 493 20.02 -27.65 -1.96
CA GLN A 493 20.67 -28.68 -1.16
C GLN A 493 20.37 -28.51 0.34
N LEU A 494 20.25 -29.63 1.04
CA LEU A 494 20.24 -29.67 2.50
C LEU A 494 21.67 -29.69 3.02
N ILE A 495 22.00 -28.71 3.85
CA ILE A 495 23.29 -28.61 4.52
C ILE A 495 23.09 -28.97 5.98
N ARG A 496 23.79 -30.03 6.41
CA ARG A 496 23.82 -30.48 7.81
C ARG A 496 24.75 -29.59 8.64
N GLY A 497 24.29 -28.37 8.86
CA GLY A 497 25.00 -27.30 9.54
C GLY A 497 24.37 -25.94 9.22
N LEU A 498 25.18 -24.88 9.24
CA LEU A 498 24.69 -23.51 9.04
C LEU A 498 25.35 -22.82 7.85
N VAL A 499 24.54 -22.17 7.01
CA VAL A 499 25.05 -21.20 6.02
C VAL A 499 24.81 -19.78 6.52
N LEU A 500 25.85 -18.97 6.49
CA LEU A 500 25.82 -17.55 6.82
C LEU A 500 25.89 -16.73 5.54
N ASP A 501 25.13 -15.63 5.49
CA ASP A 501 25.04 -14.69 4.37
C ASP A 501 26.23 -13.70 4.30
N HIS A 502 27.21 -13.88 5.17
CA HIS A 502 28.42 -13.06 5.23
C HIS A 502 29.65 -13.96 5.33
N GLY A 503 30.79 -13.45 4.85
CA GLY A 503 32.09 -14.10 4.94
C GLY A 503 33.18 -13.23 5.54
N ALA A 504 34.41 -13.72 5.46
CA ALA A 504 35.59 -13.02 5.96
C ALA A 504 35.78 -11.72 5.18
N ARG A 505 35.97 -10.61 5.90
CA ARG A 505 36.12 -9.29 5.28
C ARG A 505 37.57 -8.94 4.99
N HIS A 506 38.50 -9.44 5.80
CA HIS A 506 39.93 -9.21 5.58
C HIS A 506 40.46 -10.14 4.48
N PRO A 507 41.23 -9.63 3.50
CA PRO A 507 41.77 -10.44 2.39
C PRO A 507 42.67 -11.59 2.85
N ASP A 508 43.47 -11.37 3.88
CA ASP A 508 44.45 -12.36 4.38
C ASP A 508 43.82 -13.46 5.27
N MET A 509 42.52 -13.37 5.58
CA MET A 509 41.84 -14.44 6.30
C MET A 509 41.73 -15.69 5.44
N LYS A 510 41.92 -16.86 6.07
CA LYS A 510 41.81 -18.16 5.40
C LYS A 510 40.40 -18.35 4.83
N LYS A 511 40.31 -18.74 3.54
CA LYS A 511 39.03 -19.02 2.88
C LYS A 511 38.45 -20.39 3.24
N ARG A 512 39.29 -21.32 3.66
CA ARG A 512 38.90 -22.68 4.04
C ARG A 512 39.64 -23.09 5.30
N VAL A 513 38.90 -23.62 6.25
CA VAL A 513 39.37 -24.06 7.56
C VAL A 513 38.82 -25.45 7.80
N GLU A 514 39.71 -26.42 7.92
CA GLU A 514 39.38 -27.80 8.30
C GLU A 514 39.56 -27.94 9.81
N ASP A 515 38.79 -28.83 10.44
CA ASP A 515 38.84 -29.10 11.88
C ASP A 515 38.79 -27.82 12.74
N ALA A 516 37.70 -27.07 12.61
CA ALA A 516 37.55 -25.73 13.17
C ALA A 516 36.85 -25.73 14.53
N TYR A 517 37.47 -25.09 15.52
CA TYR A 517 36.75 -24.60 16.70
C TYR A 517 36.02 -23.31 16.36
N VAL A 518 34.74 -23.27 16.73
CA VAL A 518 33.85 -22.14 16.47
C VAL A 518 33.55 -21.42 17.77
N LEU A 519 34.03 -20.19 17.90
CA LEU A 519 33.70 -19.30 18.99
C LEU A 519 32.52 -18.41 18.59
N THR A 520 31.40 -18.56 19.29
CA THR A 520 30.22 -17.69 19.13
C THR A 520 30.20 -16.62 20.22
N CYS A 521 30.26 -15.35 19.84
CA CYS A 521 30.25 -14.21 20.76
C CYS A 521 29.19 -13.17 20.37
N ASN A 522 28.72 -12.40 21.36
CA ASN A 522 27.90 -11.21 21.11
C ASN A 522 28.52 -9.89 21.61
N VAL A 523 29.82 -9.90 21.90
CA VAL A 523 30.57 -8.73 22.37
C VAL A 523 30.94 -7.82 21.21
N SER A 524 30.86 -6.52 21.39
CA SER A 524 31.37 -5.57 20.39
C SER A 524 32.89 -5.55 20.38
N LEU A 525 33.46 -5.82 19.20
CA LEU A 525 34.87 -5.61 18.89
C LEU A 525 35.01 -4.38 17.99
N GLU A 526 34.12 -3.39 18.15
CA GLU A 526 34.21 -2.10 17.47
C GLU A 526 34.52 -1.00 18.49
N TYR A 527 34.98 0.15 18.01
CA TYR A 527 35.08 1.35 18.82
C TYR A 527 33.68 1.76 19.33
N GLU A 528 33.48 1.62 20.63
CA GLU A 528 32.23 1.99 21.31
C GLU A 528 32.36 3.39 21.91
N LYS A 529 31.37 4.24 21.59
CA LYS A 529 31.18 5.46 22.35
C LYS A 529 30.51 5.12 23.68
N THR A 530 30.82 5.89 24.71
CA THR A 530 30.15 5.76 26.00
C THR A 530 28.65 6.04 25.85
N GLU A 531 27.81 5.27 26.53
CA GLU A 531 26.35 5.47 26.51
C GLU A 531 25.93 6.81 27.12
N VAL A 532 26.63 7.21 28.19
CA VAL A 532 26.55 8.56 28.73
C VAL A 532 27.36 9.49 27.83
N ASN A 533 26.83 10.68 27.52
CA ASN A 533 27.57 11.71 26.78
C ASN A 533 28.84 12.10 27.56
N SER A 534 29.95 11.43 27.27
CA SER A 534 31.26 11.78 27.79
C SER A 534 32.04 12.52 26.72
N GLY A 535 32.53 13.69 27.08
CA GLY A 535 33.45 14.47 26.27
C GLY A 535 34.83 14.42 26.91
N PHE A 536 35.86 14.06 26.15
CA PHE A 536 37.22 14.17 26.63
C PHE A 536 37.68 15.64 26.54
N PHE A 537 38.10 16.19 27.68
CA PHE A 537 38.79 17.47 27.73
C PHE A 537 40.29 17.23 27.93
N TYR A 538 41.10 17.61 26.95
CA TYR A 538 42.56 17.50 27.02
C TYR A 538 43.18 18.89 26.91
N LYS A 539 44.29 19.13 27.63
CA LYS A 539 45.00 20.42 27.62
C LYS A 539 46.21 20.41 26.69
N SER A 540 46.80 19.23 26.44
CA SER A 540 47.99 19.07 25.59
C SER A 540 47.80 18.03 24.48
N ALA A 541 48.61 18.13 23.43
CA ALA A 541 48.61 17.15 22.33
C ALA A 541 49.03 15.74 22.80
N GLY A 542 49.98 15.65 23.74
CA GLY A 542 50.43 14.37 24.29
C GLY A 542 49.37 13.65 25.14
N GLU A 543 48.52 14.40 25.86
CA GLU A 543 47.35 13.82 26.55
C GLU A 543 46.33 13.25 25.55
N ARG A 544 46.11 13.96 24.44
CA ARG A 544 45.20 13.49 23.37
C ARG A 544 45.65 12.14 22.81
N GLU A 545 46.94 11.97 22.51
CA GLU A 545 47.48 10.72 21.99
C GLU A 545 47.34 9.56 23.00
N LYS A 546 47.61 9.81 24.29
CA LYS A 546 47.44 8.81 25.34
C LYS A 546 45.98 8.36 25.48
N LEU A 547 45.02 9.28 25.35
CA LEU A 547 43.60 8.94 25.40
C LEU A 547 43.17 8.09 24.22
N VAL A 548 43.57 8.45 23.00
CA VAL A 548 43.29 7.64 21.80
C VAL A 548 43.91 6.25 21.92
N ALA A 549 45.13 6.13 22.48
CA ALA A 549 45.76 4.85 22.74
C ALA A 549 45.03 4.04 23.83
N ALA A 550 44.54 4.69 24.88
CA ALA A 550 43.79 4.02 25.95
C ALA A 550 42.44 3.45 25.46
N GLU A 551 41.73 4.20 24.61
CA GLU A 551 40.50 3.72 23.98
C GLU A 551 40.76 2.50 23.09
N ARG A 552 41.87 2.50 22.32
CA ARG A 552 42.26 1.37 21.49
C ARG A 552 42.67 0.16 22.33
N LYS A 553 43.44 0.37 23.40
CA LYS A 553 43.88 -0.68 24.31
C LYS A 553 42.71 -1.50 24.86
N PHE A 554 41.59 -0.86 25.16
CA PHE A 554 40.39 -1.55 25.63
C PHE A 554 39.87 -2.61 24.63
N ILE A 555 39.96 -2.34 23.33
CA ILE A 555 39.57 -3.26 22.27
C ILE A 555 40.68 -4.30 22.03
N GLU A 556 41.94 -3.86 22.04
CA GLU A 556 43.11 -4.73 21.93
C GLU A 556 43.11 -5.80 23.03
N ASP A 557 42.81 -5.44 24.28
CA ASP A 557 42.73 -6.36 25.41
C ASP A 557 41.64 -7.43 25.19
N ARG A 558 40.50 -7.07 24.58
CA ARG A 558 39.43 -8.02 24.22
C ARG A 558 39.91 -8.99 23.12
N VAL A 559 40.54 -8.47 22.06
CA VAL A 559 41.05 -9.31 20.97
C VAL A 559 42.18 -10.22 21.46
N GLN A 560 43.05 -9.71 22.33
CA GLN A 560 44.17 -10.47 22.89
C GLN A 560 43.70 -11.66 23.72
N LYS A 561 42.58 -11.53 24.44
CA LYS A 561 41.95 -12.66 25.15
C LYS A 561 41.46 -13.75 24.22
N ILE A 562 40.89 -13.38 23.06
CA ILE A 562 40.48 -14.34 22.03
C ILE A 562 41.71 -15.04 21.43
N ILE A 563 42.78 -14.29 21.16
CA ILE A 563 44.04 -14.84 20.66
C ILE A 563 44.67 -15.79 21.70
N ALA A 564 44.64 -15.42 22.99
CA ALA A 564 45.12 -16.27 24.08
C ALA A 564 44.32 -17.60 24.15
N LEU A 565 43.00 -17.53 23.98
CA LEU A 565 42.16 -18.74 23.92
C LEU A 565 42.55 -19.62 22.72
N LYS A 566 42.69 -19.04 21.52
CA LYS A 566 43.16 -19.77 20.34
C LYS A 566 44.48 -20.48 20.62
N ASN A 567 45.47 -19.77 21.19
CA ASN A 567 46.78 -20.34 21.47
C ASN A 567 46.75 -21.47 22.52
N SER A 568 45.79 -21.42 23.46
CA SER A 568 45.61 -22.49 24.45
C SER A 568 45.03 -23.79 23.85
N VAL A 569 44.19 -23.67 22.81
CA VAL A 569 43.47 -24.81 22.21
C VAL A 569 44.18 -25.36 20.97
N CYS A 570 44.87 -24.50 20.21
CA CYS A 570 45.54 -24.84 18.96
C CYS A 570 47.06 -24.55 19.03
N PRO A 571 47.85 -25.35 19.79
CA PRO A 571 49.31 -25.18 19.86
C PRO A 571 50.03 -25.68 18.60
N ASN A 572 49.45 -26.66 17.90
CA ASN A 572 49.92 -27.16 16.61
C ASN A 572 48.94 -26.64 15.55
N GLU A 573 49.40 -25.91 14.53
CA GLU A 573 48.57 -25.20 13.52
C GLU A 573 47.62 -26.09 12.67
N GLU A 574 47.46 -27.37 13.02
CA GLU A 574 46.55 -28.32 12.38
C GLU A 574 45.08 -27.99 12.62
N LYS A 575 44.73 -27.41 13.78
CA LYS A 575 43.34 -27.09 14.13
C LYS A 575 42.97 -25.66 13.81
N GLY A 576 41.85 -25.49 13.13
CA GLY A 576 41.28 -24.20 12.77
C GLY A 576 40.61 -23.48 13.93
N PHE A 577 40.56 -22.14 13.85
CA PHE A 577 39.81 -21.31 14.79
C PHE A 577 38.99 -20.26 14.05
N VAL A 578 37.68 -20.23 14.31
CA VAL A 578 36.71 -19.35 13.66
C VAL A 578 35.94 -18.59 14.72
N VAL A 579 35.86 -17.28 14.57
CA VAL A 579 35.07 -16.39 15.46
C VAL A 579 33.86 -15.90 14.70
N ILE A 580 32.68 -16.19 15.23
CA ILE A 580 31.41 -15.69 14.71
C ILE A 580 30.83 -14.73 15.72
N ASN A 581 30.89 -13.44 15.41
CA ASN A 581 30.40 -12.38 16.28
C ASN A 581 29.05 -11.84 15.79
N GLN A 582 28.10 -11.70 16.72
CA GLN A 582 26.84 -11.00 16.47
C GLN A 582 27.07 -9.50 16.27
N LYS A 583 28.05 -8.91 16.95
CA LYS A 583 28.38 -7.49 16.84
C LYS A 583 29.42 -7.26 15.76
N GLY A 584 29.77 -6.00 15.60
CA GLY A 584 30.78 -5.57 14.67
C GLY A 584 32.20 -5.95 15.09
N ILE A 585 33.12 -5.86 14.13
CA ILE A 585 34.57 -5.97 14.34
C ILE A 585 35.21 -4.83 13.57
N ASP A 586 36.05 -4.04 14.24
CA ASP A 586 36.78 -2.93 13.63
C ASP A 586 37.93 -3.42 12.74
N PRO A 587 38.42 -2.58 11.81
CA PRO A 587 39.51 -2.97 10.91
C PRO A 587 40.78 -3.39 11.62
N PHE A 588 41.17 -2.75 12.73
CA PHE A 588 42.40 -3.09 13.43
C PHE A 588 42.31 -4.46 14.11
N SER A 589 41.17 -4.75 14.75
CA SER A 589 40.90 -6.10 15.27
C SER A 589 40.83 -7.15 14.17
N LEU A 590 40.29 -6.83 13.00
CA LEU A 590 40.30 -7.75 11.85
C LEU A 590 41.73 -8.07 11.41
N ASP A 591 42.60 -7.07 11.31
CA ASP A 591 44.01 -7.26 10.96
C ASP A 591 44.75 -8.11 12.01
N ALA A 592 44.47 -7.88 13.31
CA ALA A 592 45.04 -8.65 14.40
C ALA A 592 44.61 -10.13 14.36
N LEU A 593 43.32 -10.40 14.13
CA LEU A 593 42.79 -11.76 13.97
C LEU A 593 43.31 -12.43 12.70
N ALA A 594 43.45 -11.67 11.61
CA ALA A 594 43.98 -12.19 10.35
C ALA A 594 45.46 -12.59 10.44
N LYS A 595 46.29 -11.82 11.15
CA LYS A 595 47.70 -12.18 11.43
C LYS A 595 47.83 -13.51 12.15
N GLU A 596 46.88 -13.79 13.05
CA GLU A 596 46.79 -15.05 13.77
C GLU A 596 46.08 -16.15 12.96
N GLY A 597 45.68 -15.89 11.71
CA GLY A 597 44.99 -16.86 10.87
C GLY A 597 43.59 -17.24 11.36
N ILE A 598 42.97 -16.43 12.22
CA ILE A 598 41.59 -16.61 12.70
C ILE A 598 40.62 -16.07 11.65
N VAL A 599 39.64 -16.87 11.26
CA VAL A 599 38.55 -16.40 10.41
C VAL A 599 37.51 -15.70 11.28
N ALA A 600 37.29 -14.41 11.05
CA ALA A 600 36.37 -13.61 11.84
C ALA A 600 35.17 -13.15 11.01
N LEU A 601 33.97 -13.51 11.46
CA LEU A 601 32.71 -13.04 10.93
C LEU A 601 32.12 -11.99 11.87
N ARG A 602 31.63 -10.90 11.27
CA ARG A 602 30.98 -9.81 11.99
C ARG A 602 29.51 -9.73 11.64
N ARG A 603 28.71 -9.18 12.56
CA ARG A 603 27.28 -8.87 12.36
C ARG A 603 26.44 -10.08 11.98
N ALA A 604 26.72 -11.23 12.60
CA ALA A 604 25.89 -12.42 12.43
C ALA A 604 24.49 -12.19 13.02
N LYS A 605 23.46 -12.76 12.38
CA LYS A 605 22.06 -12.66 12.86
C LYS A 605 21.96 -13.26 14.26
N ARG A 606 21.18 -12.63 15.15
CA ARG A 606 20.95 -13.13 16.52
C ARG A 606 20.47 -14.58 16.54
N ARG A 607 19.50 -14.92 15.68
CA ARG A 607 18.97 -16.29 15.56
C ARG A 607 20.04 -17.31 15.13
N ASN A 608 21.05 -16.88 14.39
CA ASN A 608 22.14 -17.78 13.99
C ASN A 608 23.02 -18.17 15.17
N MET A 609 23.05 -17.39 16.27
CA MET A 609 23.80 -17.79 17.47
C MET A 609 23.17 -19.01 18.14
N GLU A 610 21.84 -19.02 18.25
CA GLU A 610 21.07 -20.16 18.79
C GLU A 610 21.19 -21.40 17.88
N ARG A 611 21.25 -21.19 16.55
CA ARG A 611 21.45 -22.27 15.59
C ARG A 611 22.87 -22.83 15.63
N LEU A 612 23.88 -21.97 15.75
CA LEU A 612 25.29 -22.38 15.83
C LEU A 612 25.57 -23.14 17.12
N SER A 613 24.99 -22.73 18.25
CA SER A 613 25.15 -23.48 19.50
C SER A 613 24.53 -24.88 19.39
N LEU A 614 23.38 -25.02 18.75
CA LEU A 614 22.74 -26.33 18.52
C LEU A 614 23.43 -27.18 17.46
N ALA A 615 24.00 -26.57 16.41
CA ALA A 615 24.70 -27.29 15.36
C ALA A 615 26.10 -27.73 15.80
N CYS A 616 26.89 -26.80 16.37
CA CYS A 616 28.30 -27.01 16.71
C CYS A 616 28.51 -27.48 18.16
N GLY A 617 27.49 -27.36 19.02
CA GLY A 617 27.55 -27.74 20.45
C GLY A 617 28.20 -26.71 21.39
N GLY A 618 28.56 -25.53 20.88
CA GLY A 618 29.22 -24.47 21.66
C GLY A 618 28.25 -23.62 22.48
N ILE A 619 28.78 -22.91 23.48
CA ILE A 619 28.02 -21.97 24.32
C ILE A 619 28.16 -20.56 23.73
N ALA A 620 27.04 -19.87 23.53
CA ALA A 620 27.06 -18.48 23.08
C ALA A 620 27.58 -17.55 24.19
N MET A 621 28.75 -16.96 23.97
CA MET A 621 29.44 -16.16 24.98
C MET A 621 29.02 -14.69 24.94
N ASN A 622 28.73 -14.15 26.13
CA ASN A 622 28.33 -12.76 26.29
C ASN A 622 29.46 -11.81 26.68
N SER A 623 30.52 -12.35 27.29
CA SER A 623 31.71 -11.63 27.70
C SER A 623 32.96 -12.37 27.23
N VAL A 624 34.05 -11.63 27.02
CA VAL A 624 35.36 -12.17 26.64
C VAL A 624 36.16 -12.61 27.88
N ASP A 625 35.72 -12.22 29.08
CA ASP A 625 36.43 -12.52 30.33
C ASP A 625 36.25 -13.98 30.76
N ASP A 626 35.09 -14.56 30.48
CA ASP A 626 34.72 -15.93 30.88
C ASP A 626 35.03 -16.97 29.79
N LEU A 627 36.01 -16.68 28.93
CA LEU A 627 36.37 -17.57 27.82
C LEU A 627 37.12 -18.81 28.34
N THR A 628 36.46 -19.96 28.25
CA THR A 628 37.08 -21.27 28.50
C THR A 628 37.05 -22.14 27.24
N PRO A 629 37.95 -23.13 27.10
CA PRO A 629 37.93 -24.06 25.97
C PRO A 629 36.61 -24.85 25.84
N GLU A 630 35.90 -25.06 26.95
CA GLU A 630 34.62 -25.78 26.99
C GLU A 630 33.48 -25.02 26.29
N CYS A 631 33.59 -23.70 26.17
CA CYS A 631 32.59 -22.88 25.50
C CYS A 631 32.62 -23.01 23.97
N LEU A 632 33.69 -23.57 23.40
CA LEU A 632 33.89 -23.64 21.95
C LEU A 632 33.00 -24.72 21.32
N GLY A 633 32.39 -24.36 20.19
CA GLY A 633 31.74 -25.33 19.30
C GLY A 633 32.76 -26.02 18.39
N TYR A 634 32.34 -27.11 17.78
CA TYR A 634 33.16 -27.88 16.84
C TYR A 634 32.50 -28.02 15.46
N ALA A 635 33.26 -27.74 14.40
CA ALA A 635 32.84 -27.90 13.01
C ALA A 635 33.97 -28.52 12.17
N GLY A 636 33.70 -29.63 11.48
CA GLY A 636 34.73 -30.32 10.70
C GLY A 636 35.18 -29.55 9.45
N LEU A 637 34.33 -28.71 8.87
CA LEU A 637 34.68 -27.89 7.72
C LEU A 637 33.98 -26.52 7.78
N VAL A 638 34.76 -25.46 7.71
CA VAL A 638 34.27 -24.09 7.53
C VAL A 638 34.92 -23.49 6.29
N TYR A 639 34.12 -23.05 5.33
CA TYR A 639 34.66 -22.42 4.13
C TYR A 639 33.81 -21.27 3.62
N GLU A 640 34.47 -20.30 3.00
CA GLU A 640 33.84 -19.18 2.32
C GLU A 640 33.65 -19.53 0.83
N HIS A 641 32.43 -19.32 0.35
CA HIS A 641 32.08 -19.32 -1.05
C HIS A 641 31.70 -17.89 -1.49
N THR A 642 32.50 -17.30 -2.35
CA THR A 642 32.27 -15.95 -2.89
C THR A 642 31.54 -16.02 -4.22
N LEU A 643 30.45 -15.28 -4.36
CA LEU A 643 29.65 -15.14 -5.58
C LEU A 643 29.53 -13.65 -5.94
N GLY A 644 30.35 -13.21 -6.88
CA GLY A 644 30.46 -11.79 -7.20
C GLY A 644 30.91 -10.99 -5.98
N GLU A 645 30.06 -10.10 -5.47
CA GLU A 645 30.30 -9.32 -4.26
C GLU A 645 29.75 -9.97 -2.98
N GLU A 646 28.86 -10.96 -3.12
CA GLU A 646 28.26 -11.68 -2.00
C GLU A 646 29.20 -12.79 -1.50
N LYS A 647 29.25 -12.97 -0.19
CA LYS A 647 30.11 -13.98 0.47
C LYS A 647 29.25 -14.83 1.38
N PHE A 648 29.30 -16.13 1.19
CA PHE A 648 28.58 -17.11 2.01
C PHE A 648 29.59 -17.96 2.77
N THR A 649 29.37 -18.13 4.08
CA THR A 649 30.20 -19.03 4.89
C THR A 649 29.41 -20.27 5.21
N PHE A 650 29.98 -21.42 4.87
CA PHE A 650 29.41 -22.74 5.10
C PHE A 650 30.07 -23.33 6.34
N VAL A 651 29.26 -23.77 7.29
CA VAL A 651 29.68 -24.52 8.47
C VAL A 651 29.09 -25.92 8.33
N GLU A 652 29.94 -26.89 8.03
CA GLU A 652 29.56 -28.27 7.72
C GLU A 652 30.30 -29.29 8.60
N LYS A 653 29.81 -30.53 8.58
CA LYS A 653 30.37 -31.65 9.36
C LYS A 653 30.42 -31.36 10.87
N CYS A 654 29.33 -30.79 11.39
CA CYS A 654 29.19 -30.61 12.83
C CYS A 654 28.88 -31.97 13.51
N GLY A 655 29.29 -32.14 14.76
CA GLY A 655 29.16 -33.42 15.46
C GLY A 655 27.70 -33.88 15.66
N ASN A 656 26.80 -32.96 16.01
CA ASN A 656 25.37 -33.26 16.16
C ASN A 656 24.52 -32.11 15.58
N PRO A 657 24.24 -32.10 14.26
CA PRO A 657 23.57 -30.99 13.60
C PRO A 657 22.06 -31.00 13.93
N ARG A 658 21.70 -30.51 15.12
CA ARG A 658 20.32 -30.24 15.54
C ARG A 658 19.73 -28.97 14.93
N SER A 659 20.54 -28.23 14.18
CA SER A 659 20.12 -27.14 13.32
C SER A 659 20.73 -27.36 11.95
N VAL A 660 19.90 -27.18 10.92
CA VAL A 660 20.24 -27.45 9.52
C VAL A 660 19.85 -26.26 8.66
N THR A 661 20.44 -26.18 7.48
CA THR A 661 20.12 -25.13 6.51
C THR A 661 19.65 -25.75 5.20
N LEU A 662 18.46 -25.37 4.75
CA LEU A 662 18.01 -25.59 3.39
C LEU A 662 18.51 -24.44 2.54
N LEU A 663 19.50 -24.72 1.71
CA LEU A 663 20.07 -23.75 0.79
C LEU A 663 19.31 -23.79 -0.53
N VAL A 664 18.40 -22.84 -0.70
CA VAL A 664 17.61 -22.65 -1.91
C VAL A 664 18.43 -21.88 -2.93
N LYS A 665 18.63 -22.48 -4.10
CA LYS A 665 19.25 -21.85 -5.25
C LYS A 665 18.22 -21.52 -6.31
N GLY A 666 18.56 -20.59 -7.19
CA GLY A 666 17.66 -20.18 -8.25
C GLY A 666 18.22 -18.98 -9.01
N PRO A 667 17.88 -18.86 -10.31
CA PRO A 667 18.39 -17.79 -11.15
C PRO A 667 17.72 -16.45 -10.83
N ASN A 668 16.45 -16.47 -10.45
CA ASN A 668 15.61 -15.30 -10.30
C ASN A 668 15.13 -15.13 -8.86
N LYS A 669 14.90 -13.88 -8.44
CA LYS A 669 14.36 -13.59 -7.10
C LYS A 669 12.94 -14.15 -6.91
N HIS A 670 12.08 -14.06 -7.92
CA HIS A 670 10.70 -14.54 -7.81
C HIS A 670 10.62 -16.07 -7.70
N THR A 671 11.51 -16.82 -8.36
CA THR A 671 11.57 -18.28 -8.22
C THR A 671 12.08 -18.67 -6.83
N LEU A 672 13.08 -17.95 -6.30
CA LEU A 672 13.58 -18.17 -4.94
C LEU A 672 12.50 -17.97 -3.87
N VAL A 673 11.72 -16.89 -3.98
CA VAL A 673 10.61 -16.61 -3.05
C VAL A 673 9.56 -17.72 -3.12
N GLN A 674 9.18 -18.14 -4.33
CA GLN A 674 8.21 -19.23 -4.52
C GLN A 674 8.70 -20.55 -3.90
N ILE A 675 9.95 -20.93 -4.13
CA ILE A 675 10.52 -22.17 -3.58
C ILE A 675 10.61 -22.07 -2.06
N LYS A 676 10.99 -20.91 -1.53
CA LYS A 676 11.05 -20.67 -0.08
C LYS A 676 9.69 -20.82 0.59
N ASP A 677 8.64 -20.27 -0.02
CA ASP A 677 7.27 -20.41 0.48
C ASP A 677 6.82 -21.88 0.40
N ALA A 678 7.12 -22.57 -0.71
CA ALA A 678 6.83 -24.00 -0.86
C ALA A 678 7.56 -24.88 0.18
N VAL A 679 8.84 -24.60 0.45
CA VAL A 679 9.63 -25.31 1.46
C VAL A 679 9.06 -25.06 2.85
N ARG A 680 8.62 -23.84 3.16
CA ARG A 680 7.98 -23.52 4.44
C ARG A 680 6.68 -24.31 4.64
N ASP A 681 5.83 -24.37 3.62
CA ASP A 681 4.58 -25.13 3.66
C ASP A 681 4.88 -26.64 3.82
N GLY A 682 5.85 -27.16 3.07
CA GLY A 682 6.30 -28.55 3.18
C GLY A 682 6.86 -28.92 4.56
N LEU A 683 7.71 -28.05 5.15
CA LEU A 683 8.24 -28.24 6.51
C LEU A 683 7.13 -28.27 7.56
N ARG A 684 6.13 -27.38 7.44
CA ARG A 684 4.96 -27.37 8.32
C ARG A 684 4.09 -28.61 8.14
N ALA A 685 3.86 -29.06 6.91
CA ALA A 685 3.08 -30.27 6.64
C ALA A 685 3.73 -31.52 7.26
N VAL A 686 5.05 -31.69 7.13
CA VAL A 686 5.78 -32.81 7.74
C VAL A 686 5.74 -32.71 9.27
N LYS A 687 5.96 -31.52 9.83
CA LYS A 687 5.84 -31.29 11.28
C LYS A 687 4.47 -31.71 11.80
N ASN A 688 3.40 -31.25 11.15
CA ASN A 688 2.04 -31.57 11.58
C ASN A 688 1.76 -33.08 11.50
N ALA A 689 2.31 -33.79 10.51
CA ALA A 689 2.15 -35.24 10.40
C ALA A 689 2.81 -35.98 11.57
N ILE A 690 3.99 -35.52 12.00
CA ILE A 690 4.71 -36.09 13.15
C ILE A 690 3.96 -35.80 14.46
N GLU A 691 3.48 -34.56 14.66
CA GLU A 691 2.76 -34.17 15.87
C GLU A 691 1.37 -34.84 16.00
N ASP A 692 0.64 -34.98 14.88
CA ASP A 692 -0.69 -35.58 14.85
C ASP A 692 -0.67 -37.12 14.96
N GLY A 693 0.44 -37.77 14.60
CA GLY A 693 0.56 -39.24 14.56
C GLY A 693 -0.45 -39.93 13.62
N SER A 694 -1.10 -39.16 12.74
CA SER A 694 -2.12 -39.64 11.82
C SER A 694 -2.16 -38.80 10.54
N VAL A 695 -2.55 -39.44 9.44
CA VAL A 695 -2.72 -38.82 8.13
C VAL A 695 -4.09 -39.17 7.56
N VAL A 696 -4.56 -38.38 6.60
CA VAL A 696 -5.85 -38.59 5.96
C VAL A 696 -5.69 -38.57 4.45
N SER A 697 -6.45 -39.40 3.73
CA SER A 697 -6.32 -39.54 2.28
C SER A 697 -6.72 -38.26 1.54
N GLY A 698 -5.83 -37.73 0.70
CA GLY A 698 -6.04 -36.47 0.00
C GLY A 698 -6.89 -36.60 -1.28
N GLY A 699 -6.67 -35.70 -2.23
CA GLY A 699 -7.30 -35.78 -3.57
C GLY A 699 -8.82 -35.58 -3.60
N GLY A 700 -9.40 -35.00 -2.55
CA GLY A 700 -10.85 -34.81 -2.43
C GLY A 700 -11.61 -36.03 -1.89
N ALA A 701 -10.91 -37.11 -1.51
CA ALA A 701 -11.54 -38.35 -1.07
C ALA A 701 -12.35 -38.20 0.22
N ILE A 702 -11.80 -37.47 1.19
CA ILE A 702 -12.45 -37.19 2.47
C ILE A 702 -13.71 -36.37 2.26
N GLU A 703 -13.67 -35.38 1.38
CA GLU A 703 -14.81 -34.50 1.10
C GLU A 703 -15.97 -35.26 0.48
N VAL A 704 -15.71 -36.21 -0.43
CA VAL A 704 -16.73 -37.11 -0.99
C VAL A 704 -17.31 -38.03 0.08
N ALA A 705 -16.44 -38.62 0.90
CA ALA A 705 -16.84 -39.50 2.00
C ALA A 705 -17.70 -38.78 3.06
N LEU A 706 -17.31 -37.55 3.42
CA LEU A 706 -18.06 -36.68 4.35
C LEU A 706 -19.42 -36.29 3.78
N ALA A 707 -19.50 -35.94 2.50
CA ALA A 707 -20.77 -35.59 1.87
C ALA A 707 -21.77 -36.76 1.94
N ASP A 708 -21.32 -37.98 1.62
CA ASP A 708 -22.17 -39.19 1.72
C ASP A 708 -22.58 -39.48 3.19
N ALA A 709 -21.65 -39.35 4.13
CA ALA A 709 -21.93 -39.54 5.56
C ALA A 709 -22.95 -38.53 6.09
N LEU A 710 -22.88 -37.27 5.66
CA LEU A 710 -23.81 -36.22 6.06
C LEU A 710 -25.19 -36.40 5.43
N VAL A 711 -25.26 -36.84 4.17
CA VAL A 711 -26.53 -37.19 3.51
C VAL A 711 -27.22 -38.34 4.23
N LYS A 712 -26.46 -39.35 4.68
CA LYS A 712 -26.98 -40.45 5.53
C LYS A 712 -27.42 -39.96 6.92
N HIS A 713 -26.79 -38.92 7.46
CA HIS A 713 -27.13 -38.34 8.76
C HIS A 713 -28.35 -37.41 8.72
N LYS A 714 -28.64 -36.79 7.57
CA LYS A 714 -29.76 -35.87 7.35
C LYS A 714 -31.09 -36.28 8.01
N PRO A 715 -31.61 -37.52 7.89
CA PRO A 715 -32.89 -37.88 8.51
C PRO A 715 -32.88 -37.87 10.05
N ASN A 716 -31.70 -37.94 10.68
CA ASN A 716 -31.58 -37.95 12.14
C ASN A 716 -31.73 -36.57 12.77
N VAL A 717 -31.44 -35.50 12.00
CA VAL A 717 -31.58 -34.12 12.46
C VAL A 717 -33.05 -33.71 12.42
N LYS A 718 -33.55 -33.06 13.48
CA LYS A 718 -34.98 -32.74 13.59
C LYS A 718 -35.34 -31.46 12.84
N GLY A 719 -36.49 -31.48 12.17
CA GLY A 719 -37.15 -30.28 11.63
C GLY A 719 -36.44 -29.66 10.42
N ARG A 720 -36.54 -28.33 10.29
CA ARG A 720 -36.06 -27.59 9.12
C ARG A 720 -34.53 -27.49 9.02
N ALA A 721 -33.80 -27.77 10.11
CA ALA A 721 -32.33 -27.78 10.14
C ALA A 721 -31.70 -28.84 9.22
N GLN A 722 -32.46 -29.87 8.82
CA GLN A 722 -32.04 -30.88 7.84
C GLN A 722 -31.56 -30.26 6.51
N LEU A 723 -32.14 -29.13 6.11
CA LEU A 723 -31.76 -28.43 4.88
C LEU A 723 -30.38 -27.76 5.02
N GLY A 724 -30.03 -27.29 6.22
CA GLY A 724 -28.67 -26.79 6.49
C GLY A 724 -27.61 -27.89 6.42
N VAL A 725 -27.94 -29.11 6.89
CA VAL A 725 -27.04 -30.27 6.77
C VAL A 725 -26.83 -30.66 5.29
N GLN A 726 -27.89 -30.64 4.50
CA GLN A 726 -27.80 -30.88 3.06
C GLN A 726 -26.92 -29.83 2.37
N ALA A 727 -27.16 -28.55 2.66
CA ALA A 727 -26.35 -27.44 2.14
C ALA A 727 -24.85 -27.63 2.46
N PHE A 728 -24.53 -28.09 3.67
CA PHE A 728 -23.17 -28.35 4.10
C PHE A 728 -22.54 -29.52 3.32
N ALA A 729 -23.27 -30.62 3.16
CA ALA A 729 -22.80 -31.78 2.41
C ALA A 729 -22.48 -31.43 0.94
N ASP A 730 -23.36 -30.67 0.29
CA ASP A 730 -23.18 -30.25 -1.11
C ASP A 730 -22.03 -29.23 -1.27
N ALA A 731 -21.79 -28.39 -0.25
CA ALA A 731 -20.71 -27.42 -0.25
C ALA A 731 -19.32 -28.07 -0.17
N LEU A 732 -19.16 -29.19 0.57
CA LEU A 732 -17.87 -29.89 0.67
C LEU A 732 -17.38 -30.43 -0.68
N LEU A 733 -18.30 -30.76 -1.59
CA LEU A 733 -17.98 -31.25 -2.93
C LEU A 733 -17.33 -30.19 -3.84
N ILE A 734 -17.16 -28.95 -3.38
CA ILE A 734 -16.45 -27.92 -4.13
C ILE A 734 -14.99 -28.27 -4.39
N ILE A 735 -14.31 -28.92 -3.43
CA ILE A 735 -12.89 -29.27 -3.55
C ILE A 735 -12.66 -30.22 -4.75
N PRO A 736 -13.28 -31.41 -4.82
CA PRO A 736 -13.09 -32.31 -5.97
C PRO A 736 -13.56 -31.67 -7.29
N LYS A 737 -14.66 -30.89 -7.30
CA LYS A 737 -15.11 -30.16 -8.49
C LYS A 737 -14.04 -29.19 -9.02
N VAL A 738 -13.43 -28.41 -8.13
CA VAL A 738 -12.42 -27.43 -8.51
C VAL A 738 -11.12 -28.12 -8.96
N LEU A 739 -10.73 -29.22 -8.30
CA LEU A 739 -9.56 -30.00 -8.70
C LEU A 739 -9.70 -30.58 -10.11
N ALA A 740 -10.86 -31.17 -10.44
CA ALA A 740 -11.17 -31.66 -11.77
C ALA A 740 -11.18 -30.53 -12.81
N GLN A 741 -11.84 -29.40 -12.48
CA GLN A 741 -11.93 -28.25 -13.36
C GLN A 741 -10.55 -27.62 -13.66
N ASN A 742 -9.68 -27.47 -12.66
CA ASN A 742 -8.33 -26.95 -12.85
C ASN A 742 -7.43 -27.91 -13.63
N SER A 743 -7.79 -29.19 -13.67
CA SER A 743 -7.10 -30.21 -14.48
C SER A 743 -7.63 -30.29 -15.91
N GLY A 744 -8.71 -29.56 -16.24
CA GLY A 744 -9.31 -29.50 -17.57
C GLY A 744 -10.40 -30.55 -17.83
N TYR A 745 -10.81 -31.32 -16.82
CA TYR A 745 -11.89 -32.29 -16.93
C TYR A 745 -13.25 -31.68 -16.57
N ASP A 746 -14.34 -32.33 -17.01
CA ASP A 746 -15.67 -31.92 -16.61
C ASP A 746 -15.92 -32.22 -15.11
N PRO A 747 -16.21 -31.20 -14.28
CA PRO A 747 -16.36 -31.39 -12.84
C PRO A 747 -17.59 -32.19 -12.43
N GLN A 748 -18.62 -32.30 -13.28
CA GLN A 748 -19.84 -33.03 -12.94
C GLN A 748 -19.70 -34.52 -13.24
N GLU A 749 -19.18 -34.86 -14.43
CA GLU A 749 -18.91 -36.25 -14.81
C GLU A 749 -17.93 -36.92 -13.85
N THR A 750 -16.80 -36.26 -13.57
CA THR A 750 -15.77 -36.77 -12.66
C THR A 750 -16.32 -36.98 -11.24
N LEU A 751 -17.11 -36.03 -10.73
CA LEU A 751 -17.75 -36.16 -9.42
C LEU A 751 -18.73 -37.34 -9.37
N LEU A 752 -19.51 -37.56 -10.42
CA LEU A 752 -20.46 -38.67 -10.49
C LEU A 752 -19.73 -40.01 -10.48
N LYS A 753 -18.61 -40.13 -11.23
CA LYS A 753 -17.75 -41.31 -11.20
C LYS A 753 -17.21 -41.58 -9.80
N LEU A 754 -16.67 -40.55 -9.12
CA LEU A 754 -16.18 -40.67 -7.74
C LEU A 754 -17.26 -41.13 -6.77
N GLN A 755 -18.45 -40.53 -6.83
CA GLN A 755 -19.55 -40.88 -5.94
C GLN A 755 -20.06 -42.31 -6.17
N THR A 756 -20.03 -42.78 -7.42
CA THR A 756 -20.42 -44.14 -7.78
C THR A 756 -19.40 -45.14 -7.24
N GLU A 757 -18.11 -44.92 -7.54
CA GLU A 757 -17.01 -45.77 -7.08
C GLU A 757 -16.93 -45.82 -5.55
N TYR A 758 -17.11 -44.69 -4.87
CA TYR A 758 -17.14 -44.63 -3.40
C TYR A 758 -18.31 -45.44 -2.82
N LYS A 759 -19.49 -45.38 -3.45
CA LYS A 759 -20.67 -46.15 -2.99
C LYS A 759 -20.51 -47.65 -3.20
N GLU A 760 -19.83 -48.06 -4.27
CA GLU A 760 -19.60 -49.47 -4.60
C GLU A 760 -18.47 -50.08 -3.76
N SER A 761 -17.33 -49.40 -3.67
CA SER A 761 -16.12 -49.91 -3.00
C SER A 761 -16.10 -49.65 -1.49
N GLY A 762 -16.73 -48.56 -1.02
CA GLY A 762 -16.58 -48.06 0.35
C GLY A 762 -15.17 -47.59 0.70
N GLN A 763 -14.25 -47.53 -0.27
CA GLN A 763 -12.87 -47.09 -0.08
C GLN A 763 -12.74 -45.58 -0.27
N LEU A 764 -11.66 -44.97 0.24
CA LEU A 764 -11.41 -43.54 0.07
C LEU A 764 -10.86 -43.24 -1.33
N VAL A 765 -11.76 -42.81 -2.22
CA VAL A 765 -11.48 -42.55 -3.63
C VAL A 765 -11.40 -41.04 -3.89
N GLY A 766 -10.28 -40.58 -4.44
CA GLY A 766 -10.02 -39.20 -4.85
C GLY A 766 -9.93 -39.05 -6.37
N VAL A 767 -9.72 -37.82 -6.84
CA VAL A 767 -9.56 -37.50 -8.27
C VAL A 767 -8.11 -37.70 -8.70
N ASP A 768 -7.89 -38.49 -9.74
CA ASP A 768 -6.62 -38.44 -10.48
C ASP A 768 -6.60 -37.22 -11.41
N LEU A 769 -5.64 -36.34 -11.18
CA LEU A 769 -5.50 -35.08 -11.92
C LEU A 769 -4.85 -35.27 -13.31
N SER A 770 -4.39 -36.48 -13.62
CA SER A 770 -3.78 -36.82 -14.91
C SER A 770 -4.70 -37.56 -15.87
N THR A 771 -5.70 -38.26 -15.34
CA THR A 771 -6.69 -39.03 -16.13
C THR A 771 -8.11 -38.51 -15.97
N GLY A 772 -8.42 -37.86 -14.85
CA GLY A 772 -9.79 -37.47 -14.48
C GLY A 772 -10.61 -38.63 -13.92
N GLU A 773 -10.01 -39.80 -13.71
CA GLU A 773 -10.70 -40.99 -13.22
C GLU A 773 -10.61 -41.13 -11.68
N PRO A 774 -11.52 -41.90 -11.06
CA PRO A 774 -11.45 -42.22 -9.64
C PRO A 774 -10.20 -43.03 -9.30
N MET A 775 -9.47 -42.62 -8.25
CA MET A 775 -8.28 -43.33 -7.78
C MET A 775 -8.28 -43.49 -6.25
N VAL A 776 -7.77 -44.61 -5.74
CA VAL A 776 -7.61 -44.79 -4.28
C VAL A 776 -6.42 -43.96 -3.80
N ALA A 777 -6.71 -42.89 -3.05
CA ALA A 777 -5.71 -41.89 -2.68
C ALA A 777 -4.60 -42.44 -1.76
N GLY A 778 -4.93 -43.43 -0.92
CA GLY A 778 -3.97 -44.07 -0.01
C GLY A 778 -2.88 -44.86 -0.73
N GLU A 779 -3.21 -45.55 -1.82
CA GLU A 779 -2.26 -46.34 -2.61
C GLU A 779 -1.36 -45.46 -3.48
N ALA A 780 -1.90 -44.35 -3.99
CA ALA A 780 -1.13 -43.38 -4.75
C ALA A 780 -0.22 -42.47 -3.89
N GLY A 781 -0.27 -42.63 -2.57
CA GLY A 781 0.56 -41.85 -1.65
C GLY A 781 0.15 -40.37 -1.57
N VAL A 782 -1.11 -40.04 -1.84
CA VAL A 782 -1.63 -38.67 -1.71
C VAL A 782 -2.24 -38.51 -0.32
N TRP A 783 -1.52 -37.80 0.55
CA TRP A 783 -1.88 -37.64 1.96
C TRP A 783 -1.97 -36.17 2.36
N ASP A 784 -3.03 -35.85 3.09
CA ASP A 784 -3.25 -34.56 3.74
C ASP A 784 -3.11 -34.72 5.27
N ASN A 785 -2.75 -33.63 5.97
CA ASN A 785 -2.69 -33.62 7.43
C ASN A 785 -4.08 -33.60 8.08
N TYR A 786 -4.22 -34.33 9.18
CA TYR A 786 -5.46 -34.37 9.97
C TYR A 786 -5.79 -33.00 10.60
N SER A 787 -4.80 -32.35 11.23
CA SER A 787 -4.97 -31.02 11.84
C SER A 787 -5.49 -29.96 10.85
N VAL A 788 -5.00 -29.98 9.60
CA VAL A 788 -5.45 -29.06 8.54
C VAL A 788 -6.95 -29.24 8.28
N LYS A 789 -7.40 -30.47 8.02
CA LYS A 789 -8.82 -30.76 7.72
C LYS A 789 -9.73 -30.47 8.92
N LYS A 790 -9.28 -30.82 10.13
CA LYS A 790 -10.02 -30.56 11.37
C LYS A 790 -10.25 -29.06 11.58
N GLN A 791 -9.20 -28.27 11.49
CA GLN A 791 -9.29 -26.82 11.66
C GLN A 791 -10.06 -26.15 10.53
N LEU A 792 -9.92 -26.64 9.30
CA LEU A 792 -10.66 -26.16 8.14
C LEU A 792 -12.18 -26.34 8.34
N LEU A 793 -12.65 -27.54 8.71
CA LEU A 793 -14.08 -27.78 8.94
C LEU A 793 -14.63 -26.92 10.09
N HIS A 794 -13.84 -26.74 11.15
CA HIS A 794 -14.24 -25.93 12.29
C HIS A 794 -14.34 -24.44 11.94
N SER A 795 -13.27 -23.86 11.40
CA SER A 795 -13.16 -22.43 11.10
C SER A 795 -14.11 -21.99 9.99
N CYS A 796 -14.26 -22.79 8.92
CA CYS A 796 -15.22 -22.52 7.84
C CYS A 796 -16.65 -22.38 8.39
N THR A 797 -17.06 -23.33 9.25
CA THR A 797 -18.42 -23.39 9.78
C THR A 797 -18.74 -22.20 10.66
N VAL A 798 -17.83 -21.84 11.57
CA VAL A 798 -18.01 -20.72 12.50
C VAL A 798 -18.15 -19.41 11.72
N ILE A 799 -17.32 -19.20 10.70
CA ILE A 799 -17.33 -17.95 9.93
C ILE A 799 -18.52 -17.87 9.00
N ALA A 800 -18.87 -18.95 8.30
CA ALA A 800 -20.07 -18.98 7.48
C ALA A 800 -21.33 -18.71 8.32
N SER A 801 -21.45 -19.34 9.49
CA SER A 801 -22.56 -19.12 10.42
C SER A 801 -22.61 -17.67 10.92
N ASN A 802 -21.47 -17.09 11.28
CA ASN A 802 -21.41 -15.69 11.70
C ASN A 802 -21.83 -14.72 10.60
N ILE A 803 -21.38 -14.95 9.35
CA ILE A 803 -21.73 -14.09 8.20
C ILE A 803 -23.23 -14.19 7.86
N LEU A 804 -23.82 -15.40 7.95
CA LEU A 804 -25.25 -15.61 7.70
C LEU A 804 -26.15 -14.89 8.72
N LEU A 805 -25.66 -14.69 9.94
CA LEU A 805 -26.40 -14.03 11.02
C LEU A 805 -26.28 -12.50 11.00
N VAL A 806 -25.56 -11.92 10.04
CA VAL A 806 -25.48 -10.47 9.85
C VAL A 806 -26.73 -9.97 9.11
N ASP A 807 -27.54 -9.17 9.79
CA ASP A 807 -28.73 -8.53 9.23
C ASP A 807 -28.47 -7.11 8.73
N GLU A 808 -27.60 -6.32 9.38
CA GLU A 808 -27.29 -4.96 8.96
C GLU A 808 -25.78 -4.71 8.83
N ILE A 809 -25.36 -4.13 7.70
CA ILE A 809 -23.99 -3.61 7.51
C ILE A 809 -24.07 -2.10 7.64
N MET A 810 -23.46 -1.56 8.69
CA MET A 810 -23.44 -0.14 8.99
C MET A 810 -22.03 0.43 8.82
N ARG A 811 -21.92 1.49 8.02
CA ARG A 811 -20.72 2.32 7.96
C ARG A 811 -21.03 3.68 8.56
N ALA A 812 -20.59 3.85 9.81
CA ALA A 812 -20.63 5.11 10.53
C ALA A 812 -19.29 5.32 11.23
N GLY A 813 -18.73 6.51 11.12
CA GLY A 813 -17.46 6.86 11.76
C GLY A 813 -17.40 8.36 12.00
N MET A 814 -16.63 8.75 13.01
CA MET A 814 -16.30 10.16 13.20
C MET A 814 -15.49 10.61 11.99
N SER A 815 -16.05 11.50 11.18
CA SER A 815 -15.22 12.36 10.33
C SER A 815 -14.26 13.08 11.26
N SER A 816 -12.96 12.79 11.17
CA SER A 816 -11.93 13.46 11.96
C SER A 816 -12.20 14.97 11.93
N LEU A 817 -12.51 15.54 13.10
CA LEU A 817 -12.97 16.91 13.27
C LEU A 817 -12.06 17.92 12.54
N LYS A 818 -12.59 18.51 11.46
CA LYS A 818 -12.29 19.88 11.04
C LYS A 818 -13.61 20.55 10.66
N GLY A 819 -14.08 21.44 11.54
CA GLY A 819 -15.08 22.49 11.28
C GLY A 819 -16.51 22.02 10.97
N ILE A 820 -17.37 21.99 11.99
CA ILE A 820 -18.81 21.93 11.80
C ILE A 820 -19.30 23.30 11.31
N VAL A 821 -19.96 23.34 10.16
CA VAL A 821 -20.89 24.43 9.78
C VAL A 821 -22.26 23.80 9.55
N VAL A 822 -23.21 24.19 10.38
CA VAL A 822 -24.61 23.78 10.33
C VAL A 822 -25.33 24.60 9.26
N TYR A 823 -26.09 23.96 8.37
CA TYR A 823 -27.10 24.64 7.55
C TYR A 823 -28.48 24.05 7.86
N LEU A 824 -29.40 24.93 8.26
CA LEU A 824 -30.84 24.67 8.39
C LEU A 824 -31.46 24.62 6.98
N THR A 825 -32.24 23.58 6.68
CA THR A 825 -33.09 23.49 5.49
C THR A 825 -34.54 23.81 5.86
N VAL A 826 -35.16 24.71 5.10
CA VAL A 826 -36.61 24.96 5.09
C VAL A 826 -37.18 24.32 3.82
N ASP A 827 -38.15 23.42 4.00
CA ASP A 827 -38.88 22.75 2.94
C ASP A 827 -39.80 23.71 2.16
N SER A 828 -39.90 23.52 0.84
CA SER A 828 -41.08 23.93 0.07
C SER A 828 -41.28 23.04 -1.16
N THR A 829 -42.51 22.54 -1.30
CA THR A 829 -43.01 21.46 -2.15
C THR A 829 -43.55 21.88 -3.53
N CYS A 830 -43.46 20.98 -4.53
CA CYS A 830 -44.32 20.78 -5.74
C CYS A 830 -44.29 21.81 -6.91
N PRO A 831 -44.83 21.53 -8.14
CA PRO A 831 -45.31 20.27 -8.76
C PRO A 831 -44.78 19.98 -10.21
N ARG A 832 -45.24 18.84 -10.78
CA ARG A 832 -44.92 18.13 -12.05
C ARG A 832 -45.48 18.72 -13.36
N SER A 833 -44.93 18.24 -14.50
CA SER A 833 -45.54 17.75 -15.78
C SER A 833 -44.68 18.19 -17.00
N TRP A 834 -44.35 17.44 -18.07
CA TRP A 834 -45.11 16.63 -19.05
C TRP A 834 -44.19 15.64 -19.85
N HIS A 835 -44.81 14.77 -20.65
CA HIS A 835 -44.34 13.70 -21.59
C HIS A 835 -43.30 14.16 -22.67
N SER A 836 -42.56 13.35 -23.46
CA SER A 836 -42.87 12.11 -24.22
C SER A 836 -41.63 11.48 -24.91
N GLU A 837 -41.66 10.15 -25.09
CA GLU A 837 -41.19 9.31 -26.24
C GLU A 837 -39.69 9.11 -26.62
N ALA A 838 -39.40 7.86 -27.02
CA ALA A 838 -38.13 7.17 -27.33
C ALA A 838 -37.79 7.21 -28.86
N PRO A 839 -36.84 6.45 -29.49
CA PRO A 839 -36.02 5.31 -29.04
C PRO A 839 -34.54 5.21 -29.56
N GLN A 840 -33.95 4.03 -29.27
CA GLN A 840 -32.56 3.53 -29.40
C GLN A 840 -31.96 3.39 -30.82
N SER A 841 -30.61 3.38 -30.93
CA SER A 841 -29.86 2.42 -31.80
C SER A 841 -28.35 2.33 -31.48
N ASP A 842 -27.88 1.07 -31.39
CA ASP A 842 -26.64 0.43 -31.88
C ASP A 842 -25.21 0.94 -31.57
N ALA A 843 -24.42 0.01 -31.00
CA ALA A 843 -22.94 -0.05 -31.02
C ALA A 843 -22.49 -1.00 -32.15
N PRO A 844 -21.28 -0.87 -32.77
CA PRO A 844 -20.00 -1.40 -32.24
C PRO A 844 -18.72 -0.68 -32.83
N PRO A 845 -17.49 -1.26 -32.90
CA PRO A 845 -16.62 -1.96 -31.93
C PRO A 845 -15.23 -1.26 -31.71
N ALA A 846 -14.39 -1.90 -30.89
CA ALA A 846 -13.11 -1.45 -30.32
C ALA A 846 -11.89 -1.30 -31.27
N CYS A 847 -10.92 -0.46 -30.87
CA CYS A 847 -9.51 -0.48 -31.32
C CYS A 847 -8.53 -0.26 -30.14
N LYS A 848 -7.43 -1.03 -30.13
CA LYS A 848 -6.29 -1.00 -29.20
C LYS A 848 -5.29 0.11 -29.58
N HIS A 849 -4.71 0.82 -28.61
CA HIS A 849 -3.25 0.91 -28.33
C HIS A 849 -2.78 2.20 -27.60
N HIS A 850 -1.74 2.00 -26.78
CA HIS A 850 -0.70 2.94 -26.28
C HIS A 850 -0.85 3.54 -24.87
N GLY A 851 0.28 3.54 -24.15
CA GLY A 851 0.40 3.57 -22.70
C GLY A 851 0.18 4.92 -22.03
N ASN A 852 -0.33 4.87 -20.81
CA ASN A 852 -0.64 6.04 -19.98
C ASN A 852 0.54 6.40 -19.08
N HIS A 853 1.26 7.46 -19.43
CA HIS A 853 1.87 8.35 -18.45
C HIS A 853 0.76 9.27 -17.91
N GLN A 854 0.37 9.11 -16.64
CA GLN A 854 -0.60 9.98 -15.98
C GLN A 854 0.11 11.16 -15.31
N TYR A 855 -0.08 12.35 -15.89
CA TYR A 855 0.30 13.65 -15.35
C TYR A 855 -0.76 14.14 -14.33
N PRO A 856 -0.46 15.12 -13.45
CA PRO A 856 -1.44 15.76 -12.56
C PRO A 856 -2.68 16.22 -13.33
N SER A 857 -3.85 16.22 -12.67
CA SER A 857 -5.10 16.67 -13.27
C SER A 857 -5.06 18.18 -13.53
N GLU A 858 -4.68 18.54 -14.75
CA GLU A 858 -4.78 19.89 -15.29
C GLU A 858 -6.12 20.02 -16.02
N THR A 859 -7.00 20.90 -15.55
CA THR A 859 -8.21 21.24 -16.29
C THR A 859 -7.95 22.51 -17.07
N ILE A 860 -7.92 22.40 -18.39
CA ILE A 860 -7.79 23.53 -19.30
C ILE A 860 -9.17 23.84 -19.85
N VAL A 861 -9.62 25.06 -19.61
CA VAL A 861 -10.89 25.57 -20.12
C VAL A 861 -10.59 26.77 -21.02
N LEU A 862 -11.08 26.73 -22.26
CA LEU A 862 -10.98 27.85 -23.18
C LEU A 862 -12.29 28.64 -23.12
N LEU A 863 -12.15 29.87 -22.67
CA LEU A 863 -13.19 30.84 -22.41
C LEU A 863 -13.23 31.84 -23.56
N VAL A 864 -14.40 32.03 -24.15
CA VAL A 864 -14.61 33.06 -25.17
C VAL A 864 -15.41 34.20 -24.55
N VAL A 865 -15.00 35.42 -24.85
CA VAL A 865 -15.84 36.60 -24.62
C VAL A 865 -16.84 36.62 -25.77
N ASP A 866 -18.03 36.07 -25.54
CA ASP A 866 -19.16 36.38 -26.40
C ASP A 866 -19.59 37.81 -26.06
N LEU A 867 -19.36 38.71 -27.02
CA LEU A 867 -19.84 40.08 -27.14
C LEU A 867 -20.62 40.67 -25.95
N LEU A 868 -19.92 40.98 -24.86
CA LEU A 868 -20.29 42.07 -23.93
C LEU A 868 -19.31 43.22 -24.18
N HIS A 869 -19.61 44.05 -25.18
CA HIS A 869 -18.76 45.18 -25.57
C HIS A 869 -18.87 46.36 -24.59
N GLY A 870 -17.71 46.95 -24.25
CA GLY A 870 -17.56 48.28 -23.66
C GLY A 870 -17.83 48.31 -22.15
N PHE A 871 -17.00 48.89 -21.29
CA PHE A 871 -16.43 50.23 -21.38
C PHE A 871 -15.15 50.34 -20.54
N CYS A 872 -14.34 51.35 -20.90
CA CYS A 872 -13.26 51.92 -20.09
C CYS A 872 -13.68 52.29 -18.66
#